data_AF-A0A835VR42-F1
#
_entry.id   AF-A0A835VR42-F1
#
_cell.length_a   1.000
_cell.length_b   1.000
_cell.length_c   1.000
_cell.angle_alpha   90.00
_cell.angle_beta   90.00
_cell.angle_gamma   90.00
#
_symmetry.space_group_name_H-M   'P 1'
#
loop_
_entity.id
_entity.type
_entity.pdbx_description
1 polymer ?
#
loop_
_entity_poly.entity_id
_entity_poly.type
_entity_poly.pdbx_seq_one_letter_code
_entity_poly.pdbx_strand_id
1 'polypeptide(L)'
;MAEARGGADPIGVLARGAMQAKGGGGPGVYVEHQFAVTEVPLQDGKCLCQNGDPIQSETVVEFAYLPSEKGEGGGVWVPLRVRHDKTALYRTTRSIAGAANDYHIARSVMASILDPVTMGMLLGTERVGGGGGPQAQGSGASAAASEAGVPLYYNRDTSRGNLATLPMLDFHNHWVKNHSLISHLRAAGAKKVLDVACGKGGDLFKYVNTGCRVVVGVDIAPDNLLNPDDGAYARLAEMRTRQKDGAASAGVTAVFLQMDCSNPLEAEYNTATGQLRDINGAALGFVQETRVPRSLAPFYRIATGGFDAACCMFGVHYFFAGPQDLDTLGATLRSRVERGGLLLLTFMDGEQVDRLFERAGSMTVRGQKDGKTIWSIGKHYDALSEDPLQNYGKSIDVYVESINQTVPEYLVDPRLLTKVLEAHEFEPLPKAAAKKLGFPGDTGLFGDLIEAMASSPAAARGAEKVAGALSMSADEKRFSFLNRMGVQAIETELDDYSNWVVMWSTVYLVVLTVLYSFIYDWVRRMERSCPCSAGWERDFIRVFPLASLVFNLVMVLFVNMVLVSGSTVVRTVATILNFLSVGSFVGWAVYAWALYRFVQKARSGGCICATEPRVFHIAVWTLVGQGCHMLVSILFGVLIILFMNDVRRQYVVNVLKSMVPGNKAGSSRRIRHYQRD
;
A
#
# COMPACT_ATOMS: atom_id res chain seq x y z
N MET A 1 -20.14 -18.16 39.43
CA MET A 1 -19.82 -18.40 40.85
C MET A 1 -20.85 -17.72 41.73
N ALA A 2 -21.42 -18.42 42.72
CA ALA A 2 -22.36 -17.81 43.66
C ALA A 2 -21.68 -17.45 44.99
N GLU A 3 -21.94 -16.26 45.51
CA GLU A 3 -21.45 -15.76 46.80
C GLU A 3 -22.68 -15.35 47.63
N ALA A 4 -22.95 -16.03 48.74
CA ALA A 4 -24.08 -15.71 49.61
C ALA A 4 -23.70 -14.54 50.54
N ARG A 5 -24.46 -13.44 50.50
CA ARG A 5 -24.35 -12.35 51.48
C ARG A 5 -25.69 -12.22 52.21
N GLY A 6 -25.66 -12.34 53.54
CA GLY A 6 -26.83 -12.19 54.39
C GLY A 6 -27.06 -10.73 54.78
N GLY A 7 -28.26 -10.23 54.47
CA GLY A 7 -28.84 -8.97 54.94
C GLY A 7 -30.35 -9.02 54.73
N ALA A 8 -31.13 -8.49 55.68
CA ALA A 8 -32.56 -8.76 55.84
C ALA A 8 -33.45 -8.32 54.65
N ASP A 9 -34.31 -9.27 54.22
CA ASP A 9 -35.36 -9.24 53.16
C ASP A 9 -34.95 -9.14 51.68
N PRO A 10 -35.57 -9.94 50.76
CA PRO A 10 -35.87 -11.36 50.80
C PRO A 10 -34.59 -12.17 50.51
N ILE A 11 -34.46 -13.35 51.11
CA ILE A 11 -33.19 -14.09 51.15
C ILE A 11 -32.87 -14.72 49.78
N GLY A 12 -32.13 -13.99 48.95
CA GLY A 12 -31.56 -14.42 47.68
C GLY A 12 -30.05 -14.67 47.79
N VAL A 13 -29.55 -15.73 47.16
CA VAL A 13 -28.11 -15.92 46.96
C VAL A 13 -27.71 -15.29 45.63
N LEU A 14 -26.70 -14.42 45.62
CA LEU A 14 -26.15 -13.84 44.40
C LEU A 14 -25.37 -14.91 43.62
N ALA A 15 -25.87 -15.31 42.45
CA ALA A 15 -25.12 -16.06 41.46
C ALA A 15 -24.53 -15.10 40.42
N ARG A 16 -23.19 -15.08 40.31
CA ARG A 16 -22.47 -14.29 39.32
C ARG A 16 -22.15 -15.14 38.10
N GLY A 17 -22.57 -14.69 36.93
CA GLY A 17 -22.11 -15.22 35.65
C GLY A 17 -20.68 -14.75 35.38
N ALA A 18 -19.78 -15.69 35.12
CA ALA A 18 -18.40 -15.43 34.76
C ALA A 18 -18.14 -16.01 33.38
N MET A 19 -17.58 -15.22 32.47
CA MET A 19 -17.13 -15.68 31.15
C MET A 19 -15.65 -15.42 30.96
N GLN A 20 -15.02 -16.32 30.21
CA GLN A 20 -13.62 -16.26 29.86
C GLN A 20 -13.46 -15.45 28.57
N ALA A 21 -12.84 -14.27 28.67
CA ALA A 21 -12.32 -13.57 27.49
C ALA A 21 -10.79 -13.66 27.50
N LYS A 22 -10.19 -13.90 26.32
CA LYS A 22 -8.73 -13.75 26.16
C LYS A 22 -8.43 -12.25 26.26
N GLY A 23 -7.82 -11.82 27.36
CA GLY A 23 -7.31 -10.46 27.49
C GLY A 23 -6.12 -10.24 26.55
N GLY A 24 -6.01 -9.05 25.96
CA GLY A 24 -4.96 -8.68 24.99
C GLY A 24 -3.55 -8.53 25.58
N GLY A 25 -3.22 -9.19 26.70
CA GLY A 25 -1.94 -9.10 27.38
C GLY A 25 -1.29 -10.46 27.59
N GLY A 26 -0.44 -10.88 26.65
CA GLY A 26 0.45 -12.04 26.79
C GLY A 26 -0.23 -13.43 26.83
N PRO A 27 0.55 -14.52 26.68
CA PRO A 27 0.00 -15.87 26.61
C PRO A 27 -0.51 -16.31 27.99
N GLY A 28 -1.85 -16.40 28.12
CA GLY A 28 -2.52 -17.09 29.23
C GLY A 28 -3.24 -16.21 30.26
N VAL A 29 -3.33 -14.89 30.08
CA VAL A 29 -4.14 -14.05 30.98
C VAL A 29 -5.61 -14.14 30.57
N TYR A 30 -6.34 -14.99 31.27
CA TYR A 30 -7.79 -15.08 31.19
C TYR A 30 -8.41 -14.06 32.14
N VAL A 31 -9.17 -13.11 31.60
CA VAL A 31 -9.88 -12.13 32.42
C VAL A 31 -11.29 -12.67 32.66
N GLU A 32 -11.64 -12.84 33.93
CA GLU A 32 -12.98 -13.19 34.35
C GLU A 32 -13.87 -11.93 34.23
N HIS A 33 -14.71 -11.89 33.21
CA HIS A 33 -15.70 -10.82 33.08
C HIS A 33 -17.00 -11.25 33.76
N GLN A 34 -17.44 -10.48 34.76
CA GLN A 34 -18.79 -10.58 35.31
C GLN A 34 -19.75 -9.90 34.34
N PHE A 35 -20.68 -10.67 33.77
CA PHE A 35 -21.62 -10.17 32.76
C PHE A 35 -23.07 -10.10 33.24
N ALA A 36 -23.44 -10.90 34.25
CA ALA A 36 -24.78 -10.90 34.84
C ALA A 36 -24.73 -11.37 36.29
N VAL A 37 -25.65 -10.83 37.10
CA VAL A 37 -25.94 -11.27 38.46
C VAL A 37 -27.39 -11.68 38.49
N THR A 38 -27.68 -12.82 39.12
CA THR A 38 -29.06 -13.24 39.40
C THR A 38 -29.21 -13.61 40.87
N GLU A 39 -30.38 -13.35 41.41
CA GLU A 39 -30.78 -13.78 42.75
C GLU A 39 -31.49 -15.12 42.65
N VAL A 40 -31.11 -16.08 43.49
CA VAL A 40 -31.80 -17.36 43.60
C VAL A 40 -32.48 -17.44 44.97
N PRO A 41 -33.82 -17.64 45.03
CA PRO A 41 -34.55 -17.68 46.30
C PRO A 41 -34.17 -18.91 47.11
N LEU A 42 -34.05 -18.74 48.43
CA LEU A 42 -33.87 -19.88 49.34
C LEU A 42 -35.16 -20.66 49.54
N GLN A 43 -35.04 -21.98 49.54
CA GLN A 43 -36.08 -22.93 49.95
C GLN A 43 -35.56 -23.69 51.18
N ASP A 44 -36.27 -23.59 52.31
CA ASP A 44 -35.85 -24.18 53.60
C ASP A 44 -34.40 -23.83 53.99
N GLY A 45 -33.98 -22.60 53.74
CA GLY A 45 -32.63 -22.10 54.03
C GLY A 45 -31.54 -22.62 53.10
N LYS A 46 -31.89 -23.32 52.01
CA LYS A 46 -30.95 -23.83 51.00
C LYS A 46 -31.22 -23.23 49.63
N CYS A 47 -30.16 -22.98 48.88
CA CYS A 47 -30.23 -22.59 47.48
C CYS A 47 -30.29 -23.88 46.65
N LEU A 48 -31.39 -24.12 45.93
CA LEU A 48 -31.63 -25.38 45.22
C LEU A 48 -31.75 -25.13 43.71
N CYS A 49 -31.19 -26.04 42.93
CA CYS A 49 -31.49 -26.19 41.50
C CYS A 49 -32.90 -26.79 41.30
N GLN A 50 -33.48 -26.65 40.11
CA GLN A 50 -34.76 -27.28 39.77
C GLN A 50 -34.78 -28.81 39.97
N ASN A 51 -33.64 -29.48 39.78
CA ASN A 51 -33.53 -30.91 40.03
C ASN A 51 -33.32 -31.29 41.50
N GLY A 52 -33.33 -30.31 42.43
CA GLY A 52 -33.12 -30.50 43.86
C GLY A 52 -31.66 -30.46 44.30
N ASP A 53 -30.69 -30.28 43.39
CA ASP A 53 -29.28 -30.20 43.77
C ASP A 53 -29.00 -28.94 44.61
N PRO A 54 -28.33 -29.07 45.77
CA PRO A 54 -27.94 -27.92 46.55
C PRO A 54 -26.81 -27.14 45.87
N ILE A 55 -27.03 -25.86 45.65
CA ILE A 55 -26.02 -24.93 45.15
C ILE A 55 -25.15 -24.50 46.32
N GLN A 56 -23.85 -24.79 46.22
CA GLN A 56 -22.84 -24.43 47.21
C GLN A 56 -21.81 -23.49 46.59
N SER A 57 -20.98 -22.84 47.42
CA SER A 57 -19.86 -22.03 46.94
C SER A 57 -18.94 -22.84 46.02
N GLU A 58 -18.39 -22.16 45.01
CA GLU A 58 -17.44 -22.75 44.05
C GLU A 58 -18.00 -23.96 43.29
N THR A 59 -19.30 -23.96 42.98
CA THR A 59 -19.94 -24.94 42.11
C THR A 59 -20.24 -24.36 40.73
N VAL A 60 -20.10 -25.19 39.70
CA VAL A 60 -20.52 -24.88 38.33
C VAL A 60 -21.95 -25.37 38.17
N VAL A 61 -22.86 -24.47 37.84
CA VAL A 61 -24.30 -24.72 37.78
C VAL A 61 -24.80 -24.38 36.37
N GLU A 62 -25.65 -25.24 35.82
CA GLU A 62 -26.37 -24.94 34.57
C GLU A 62 -27.61 -24.11 34.88
N PHE A 63 -27.81 -23.04 34.10
CA PHE A 63 -28.98 -22.18 34.20
C PHE A 63 -29.77 -22.18 32.90
N ALA A 64 -31.09 -22.06 33.01
CA ALA A 64 -31.97 -21.62 31.95
C ALA A 64 -32.19 -20.11 32.07
N TYR A 65 -32.39 -19.45 30.94
CA TYR A 65 -32.86 -18.06 30.91
C TYR A 65 -34.30 -18.04 30.41
N LEU A 66 -35.20 -17.44 31.20
CA LEU A 66 -36.59 -17.25 30.83
C LEU A 66 -36.78 -15.79 30.41
N PRO A 67 -36.92 -15.49 29.11
CA PRO A 67 -37.11 -14.11 28.64
C PRO A 67 -38.46 -13.55 29.12
N SER A 68 -38.49 -12.26 29.43
CA SER A 68 -39.74 -11.54 29.75
C SER A 68 -40.58 -11.36 28.49
N GLU A 69 -41.90 -11.55 28.60
CA GLU A 69 -42.86 -11.45 27.48
C GLU A 69 -42.85 -10.07 26.78
N LYS A 70 -42.27 -9.04 27.39
CA LYS A 70 -42.24 -7.66 26.86
C LYS A 70 -40.92 -7.23 26.23
N GLY A 71 -39.90 -8.09 26.15
CA GLY A 71 -38.64 -7.80 25.43
C GLY A 71 -37.73 -6.72 26.04
N GLU A 72 -38.18 -6.00 27.07
CA GLU A 72 -37.39 -5.00 27.79
C GLU A 72 -36.55 -5.68 28.89
N GLY A 73 -35.33 -6.12 28.57
CA GLY A 73 -34.21 -6.29 29.52
C GLY A 73 -34.44 -6.92 30.90
N GLY A 74 -35.39 -7.86 31.06
CA GLY A 74 -35.87 -8.31 32.38
C GLY A 74 -36.17 -9.81 32.52
N GLY A 75 -35.52 -10.69 31.75
CA GLY A 75 -35.68 -12.14 31.91
C GLY A 75 -35.03 -12.69 33.19
N VAL A 76 -35.53 -13.84 33.66
CA VAL A 76 -35.12 -14.48 34.92
C VAL A 76 -34.22 -15.67 34.67
N TRP A 77 -33.10 -15.77 35.39
CA TRP A 77 -32.24 -16.95 35.36
C TRP A 77 -32.71 -17.99 36.38
N VAL A 78 -32.83 -19.24 35.93
CA VAL A 78 -33.30 -20.35 36.75
C VAL A 78 -32.24 -21.45 36.81
N PRO A 79 -31.75 -21.84 38.00
CA PRO A 79 -30.75 -22.89 38.11
C PRO A 79 -31.40 -24.26 37.84
N LEU A 80 -30.83 -25.02 36.91
CA LEU A 80 -31.35 -26.32 36.49
C LEU A 80 -30.76 -27.47 37.30
N ARG A 81 -29.42 -27.53 37.38
CA ARG A 81 -28.66 -28.59 38.07
C ARG A 81 -27.21 -28.19 38.33
N VAL A 82 -26.57 -28.87 39.27
CA VAL A 82 -25.11 -28.77 39.47
C VAL A 82 -24.39 -29.65 38.44
N ARG A 83 -23.36 -29.11 37.79
CA ARG A 83 -22.48 -29.88 36.90
C ARG A 83 -21.32 -30.44 37.70
N HIS A 84 -21.51 -31.62 38.27
CA HIS A 84 -20.52 -32.26 39.15
C HIS A 84 -19.17 -32.52 38.46
N ASP A 85 -19.19 -32.90 37.19
CA ASP A 85 -18.01 -33.09 36.33
C ASP A 85 -17.20 -31.80 36.19
N LYS A 86 -17.87 -30.71 35.81
CA LYS A 86 -17.25 -29.39 35.62
C LYS A 86 -16.84 -28.75 36.95
N THR A 87 -17.60 -29.00 38.00
CA THR A 87 -17.30 -28.57 39.37
C THR A 87 -16.04 -29.25 39.89
N ALA A 88 -15.88 -30.55 39.66
CA ALA A 88 -14.67 -31.27 40.03
C ALA A 88 -13.45 -30.72 39.27
N LEU A 89 -13.57 -30.53 37.96
CA LEU A 89 -12.52 -29.94 37.13
C LEU A 89 -12.11 -28.54 37.62
N TYR A 90 -13.08 -27.67 37.90
CA TYR A 90 -12.83 -26.32 38.41
C TYR A 90 -12.14 -26.35 39.78
N ARG A 91 -12.59 -27.21 40.71
CA ARG A 91 -11.99 -27.31 42.05
C ARG A 91 -10.55 -27.82 42.01
N THR A 92 -10.25 -28.74 41.09
CA THR A 92 -8.89 -29.28 40.90
C THR A 92 -7.96 -28.28 40.21
N THR A 93 -8.42 -27.63 39.14
CA THR A 93 -7.56 -26.76 38.32
C THR A 93 -7.54 -25.31 38.77
N ARG A 94 -8.53 -24.90 39.58
CA ARG A 94 -8.85 -23.50 39.91
C ARG A 94 -8.96 -22.60 38.67
N SER A 95 -9.24 -23.22 37.51
CA SER A 95 -9.35 -22.56 36.21
C SER A 95 -10.74 -22.76 35.66
N ILE A 96 -11.30 -21.69 35.09
CA ILE A 96 -12.58 -21.76 34.39
C ILE A 96 -12.46 -22.41 33.00
N ALA A 97 -11.22 -22.54 32.49
CA ALA A 97 -10.92 -23.15 31.20
C ALA A 97 -11.36 -24.63 31.18
N GLY A 98 -12.25 -24.98 30.26
CA GLY A 98 -12.83 -26.32 30.16
C GLY A 98 -13.92 -26.64 31.20
N ALA A 99 -14.06 -25.82 32.25
CA ALA A 99 -15.14 -25.95 33.24
C ALA A 99 -16.40 -25.16 32.85
N ALA A 100 -16.25 -23.99 32.21
CA ALA A 100 -17.37 -23.22 31.65
C ALA A 100 -17.44 -23.34 30.12
N ASN A 101 -18.57 -22.88 29.54
CA ASN A 101 -18.70 -22.78 28.09
C ASN A 101 -17.95 -21.55 27.57
N ASP A 102 -17.38 -21.66 26.37
CA ASP A 102 -16.75 -20.52 25.68
C ASP A 102 -17.76 -19.43 25.32
N TYR A 103 -17.29 -18.17 25.25
CA TYR A 103 -18.14 -17.00 25.01
C TYR A 103 -18.97 -17.10 23.72
N HIS A 104 -18.36 -17.56 22.62
CA HIS A 104 -19.07 -17.67 21.33
C HIS A 104 -20.17 -18.73 21.37
N ILE A 105 -19.96 -19.83 22.13
CA ILE A 105 -20.98 -20.86 22.36
C ILE A 105 -22.11 -20.28 23.23
N ALA A 106 -21.77 -19.57 24.32
CA ALA A 106 -22.77 -18.93 25.17
C ALA A 106 -23.62 -17.90 24.39
N ARG A 107 -22.99 -17.09 23.52
CA ARG A 107 -23.67 -16.14 22.63
C ARG A 107 -24.59 -16.84 21.64
N SER A 108 -24.12 -17.93 21.03
CA SER A 108 -24.91 -18.75 20.11
C SER A 108 -26.14 -19.35 20.78
N VAL A 109 -25.99 -19.89 22.00
CA VAL A 109 -27.11 -20.44 22.78
C VAL A 109 -28.10 -19.35 23.18
N MET A 110 -27.61 -18.18 23.59
CA MET A 110 -28.46 -17.05 23.96
C MET A 110 -29.29 -16.54 22.76
N ALA A 111 -28.69 -16.45 21.58
CA ALA A 111 -29.42 -16.08 20.36
C ALA A 111 -30.61 -17.02 20.11
N SER A 112 -30.42 -18.33 20.26
CA SER A 112 -31.51 -19.31 20.11
C SER A 112 -32.56 -19.28 21.22
N ILE A 113 -32.23 -18.75 22.40
CA ILE A 113 -33.20 -18.54 23.48
C ILE A 113 -34.06 -17.30 23.20
N LEU A 114 -33.44 -16.23 22.70
CA LEU A 114 -34.11 -14.97 22.39
C LEU A 114 -34.92 -15.02 21.08
N ASP A 115 -34.50 -15.87 20.15
CA ASP A 115 -35.15 -16.08 18.85
C ASP A 115 -35.37 -17.60 18.61
N PRO A 116 -36.39 -18.20 19.26
CA PRO A 116 -36.62 -19.64 19.19
C PRO A 116 -37.25 -20.07 17.86
N VAL A 117 -36.91 -21.27 17.40
CA VAL A 117 -37.50 -21.88 16.20
C VAL A 117 -39.01 -22.07 16.39
N THR A 118 -39.82 -21.49 15.51
CA THR A 118 -41.27 -21.58 15.59
C THR A 118 -41.80 -22.85 14.92
N MET A 119 -43.04 -23.21 15.26
CA MET A 119 -43.73 -24.34 14.63
C MET A 119 -44.05 -24.05 13.15
N GLY A 120 -44.24 -22.78 12.78
CA GLY A 120 -44.41 -22.37 11.39
C GLY A 120 -43.14 -22.59 10.57
N MET A 121 -41.97 -22.33 11.16
CA MET A 121 -40.66 -22.56 10.51
C MET A 121 -40.43 -24.04 10.21
N LEU A 122 -40.83 -24.93 11.12
CA LEU A 122 -40.68 -26.38 10.97
C LEU A 122 -41.70 -27.00 9.99
N LEU A 123 -42.92 -26.46 9.93
CA LEU A 123 -43.96 -26.90 9.00
C LEU A 123 -43.84 -26.26 7.61
N GLY A 124 -42.86 -25.36 7.43
CA GLY A 124 -42.64 -24.64 6.17
C GLY A 124 -43.74 -23.62 5.84
N THR A 125 -44.63 -23.32 6.79
CA THR A 125 -45.70 -22.32 6.65
C THR A 125 -45.21 -20.92 6.97
N GLU A 126 -44.13 -20.81 7.75
CA GLU A 126 -43.32 -19.62 7.92
C GLU A 126 -42.03 -19.77 7.11
N ARG A 127 -41.78 -18.85 6.19
CA ARG A 127 -40.49 -18.82 5.50
C ARG A 127 -39.45 -18.32 6.49
N VAL A 128 -38.58 -19.22 6.92
CA VAL A 128 -37.36 -18.85 7.65
C VAL A 128 -36.59 -17.87 6.76
N GLY A 129 -36.57 -16.59 7.14
CA GLY A 129 -35.63 -15.65 6.55
C GLY A 129 -34.24 -16.19 6.79
N GLY A 130 -33.42 -16.36 5.74
CA GLY A 130 -32.09 -16.95 5.85
C GLY A 130 -31.11 -16.09 6.66
N GLY A 131 -31.27 -16.05 7.97
CA GLY A 131 -30.39 -15.39 8.92
C GLY A 131 -30.77 -15.76 10.34
N GLY A 132 -29.86 -16.43 11.06
CA GLY A 132 -29.89 -16.44 12.53
C GLY A 132 -29.67 -17.76 13.28
N GLY A 133 -29.62 -18.93 12.63
CA GLY A 133 -29.44 -20.22 13.33
C GLY A 133 -28.01 -20.78 13.26
N PRO A 134 -27.42 -21.32 14.35
CA PRO A 134 -26.16 -22.04 14.31
C PRO A 134 -26.38 -23.38 13.58
N GLN A 135 -25.87 -23.49 12.35
CA GLN A 135 -26.00 -24.73 11.59
C GLN A 135 -25.25 -25.88 12.27
N ALA A 136 -26.01 -26.96 12.49
CA ALA A 136 -25.49 -28.25 12.89
C ALA A 136 -24.57 -28.83 11.80
N GLN A 137 -23.38 -29.23 12.24
CA GLN A 137 -22.33 -29.86 11.46
C GLN A 137 -22.80 -31.15 10.77
N GLY A 138 -22.48 -31.27 9.48
CA GLY A 138 -22.43 -32.52 8.74
C GLY A 138 -21.02 -32.78 8.22
N SER A 139 -20.21 -33.42 9.06
CA SER A 139 -19.05 -34.29 8.77
C SER A 139 -18.12 -33.99 7.57
N GLY A 140 -16.89 -33.57 7.88
CA GLY A 140 -15.74 -33.79 7.00
C GLY A 140 -14.56 -32.83 7.18
N ALA A 141 -13.73 -33.06 8.21
CA ALA A 141 -12.37 -32.55 8.38
C ALA A 141 -12.13 -31.03 8.53
N SER A 142 -11.87 -30.60 9.78
CA SER A 142 -10.68 -29.80 10.17
C SER A 142 -10.75 -29.40 11.65
N ALA A 143 -10.47 -30.34 12.56
CA ALA A 143 -10.31 -30.07 13.99
C ALA A 143 -8.92 -29.52 14.36
N ALA A 144 -8.23 -28.82 13.44
CA ALA A 144 -6.85 -28.39 13.66
C ALA A 144 -6.55 -27.04 13.00
N ALA A 145 -7.16 -25.95 13.47
CA ALA A 145 -6.70 -24.60 13.14
C ALA A 145 -7.17 -23.47 14.10
N SER A 146 -7.73 -23.77 15.27
CA SER A 146 -8.23 -22.73 16.19
C SER A 146 -7.29 -22.50 17.39
N GLU A 147 -6.12 -21.90 17.17
CA GLU A 147 -5.26 -21.40 18.27
C GLU A 147 -5.14 -19.86 18.35
N ALA A 148 -5.50 -19.11 17.32
CA ALA A 148 -5.52 -17.65 17.35
C ALA A 148 -6.96 -17.19 17.16
N GLY A 149 -7.55 -16.49 18.13
CA GLY A 149 -8.95 -16.03 18.11
C GLY A 149 -9.27 -14.96 17.07
N VAL A 150 -8.94 -15.23 15.80
CA VAL A 150 -9.22 -14.39 14.64
C VAL A 150 -10.49 -14.93 13.98
N PRO A 151 -11.53 -14.10 13.74
CA PRO A 151 -12.72 -14.51 13.01
C PRO A 151 -12.36 -15.02 11.61
N LEU A 152 -12.95 -16.14 11.21
CA LEU A 152 -12.77 -16.73 9.88
C LEU A 152 -13.29 -15.73 8.82
N TYR A 153 -12.44 -15.20 7.92
CA TYR A 153 -12.86 -14.17 6.96
C TYR A 153 -13.65 -14.73 5.75
N TYR A 154 -13.59 -16.04 5.48
CA TYR A 154 -14.34 -16.69 4.41
C TYR A 154 -15.03 -17.95 4.94
N ASN A 155 -16.36 -17.93 5.03
CA ASN A 155 -17.15 -19.13 5.29
C ASN A 155 -17.99 -19.44 4.03
N ARG A 156 -17.57 -20.42 3.22
CA ARG A 156 -18.28 -20.76 1.98
C ARG A 156 -18.92 -22.13 2.07
N ASP A 157 -20.24 -22.15 2.25
CA ASP A 157 -21.04 -23.37 2.09
C ASP A 157 -21.52 -23.59 0.63
N THR A 158 -21.35 -22.59 -0.25
CA THR A 158 -21.84 -22.62 -1.64
C THR A 158 -20.67 -22.50 -2.64
N SER A 159 -20.66 -23.38 -3.65
CA SER A 159 -19.67 -23.33 -4.73
C SER A 159 -19.77 -22.03 -5.52
N ARG A 160 -18.63 -21.45 -5.94
CA ARG A 160 -18.58 -20.13 -6.60
C ARG A 160 -19.53 -20.00 -7.81
N GLY A 161 -19.69 -21.08 -8.58
CA GLY A 161 -20.57 -21.10 -9.75
C GLY A 161 -22.06 -20.93 -9.44
N ASN A 162 -22.46 -21.13 -8.19
CA ASN A 162 -23.86 -21.07 -7.75
C ASN A 162 -24.20 -19.79 -6.97
N LEU A 163 -23.26 -18.84 -6.88
CA LEU A 163 -23.49 -17.58 -6.18
C LEU A 163 -24.41 -16.67 -7.00
N ALA A 164 -25.44 -16.12 -6.36
CA ALA A 164 -26.33 -15.15 -7.00
C ALA A 164 -25.57 -13.86 -7.41
N THR A 165 -24.47 -13.57 -6.72
CA THR A 165 -23.55 -12.44 -6.95
C THR A 165 -22.44 -12.70 -7.98
N LEU A 166 -22.45 -13.85 -8.68
CA LEU A 166 -21.38 -14.21 -9.62
C LEU A 166 -21.12 -13.15 -10.72
N PRO A 167 -22.13 -12.57 -11.40
CA PRO A 167 -21.92 -11.47 -12.36
C PRO A 167 -21.09 -10.31 -11.79
N MET A 168 -21.41 -9.88 -10.56
CA MET A 168 -20.67 -8.83 -9.87
C MET A 168 -19.24 -9.22 -9.54
N LEU A 169 -19.04 -10.44 -9.02
CA LEU A 169 -17.70 -10.95 -8.71
C LEU A 169 -16.84 -11.07 -9.96
N ASP A 170 -17.42 -11.43 -11.10
CA ASP A 170 -16.72 -11.50 -12.37
C ASP A 170 -16.37 -10.12 -12.91
N PHE A 171 -17.26 -9.13 -12.76
CA PHE A 171 -16.94 -7.74 -13.05
C PHE A 171 -15.75 -7.24 -12.21
N HIS A 172 -15.79 -7.40 -10.88
CA HIS A 172 -14.69 -6.99 -9.99
C HIS A 172 -13.39 -7.72 -10.33
N ASN A 173 -13.45 -9.03 -10.54
CA ASN A 173 -12.26 -9.85 -10.72
C ASN A 173 -11.62 -9.69 -12.11
N HIS A 174 -12.42 -9.71 -13.18
CA HIS A 174 -11.92 -9.73 -14.56
C HIS A 174 -11.78 -8.34 -15.16
N TRP A 175 -12.69 -7.42 -14.84
CA TRP A 175 -12.65 -6.08 -15.42
C TRP A 175 -11.93 -5.08 -14.53
N VAL A 176 -12.36 -4.92 -13.28
CA VAL A 176 -11.76 -3.93 -12.38
C VAL A 176 -10.32 -4.33 -12.05
N LYS A 177 -10.13 -5.46 -11.35
CA LYS A 177 -8.81 -5.85 -10.84
C LYS A 177 -7.86 -6.25 -11.95
N ASN A 178 -8.28 -7.15 -12.85
CA ASN A 178 -7.38 -7.66 -13.88
C ASN A 178 -7.20 -6.66 -15.04
N HIS A 179 -8.28 -6.33 -15.76
CA HIS A 179 -8.19 -5.51 -16.97
C HIS A 179 -7.74 -4.08 -16.65
N SER A 180 -8.40 -3.40 -15.71
CA SER A 180 -8.25 -1.95 -15.50
C SER A 180 -7.08 -1.57 -14.57
N LEU A 181 -6.52 -2.53 -13.82
CA LEU A 181 -5.48 -2.27 -12.81
C LEU A 181 -4.25 -3.18 -12.99
N ILE A 182 -4.32 -4.44 -12.54
CA ILE A 182 -3.15 -5.31 -12.38
C ILE A 182 -2.46 -5.59 -13.72
N SER A 183 -3.20 -5.73 -14.83
CA SER A 183 -2.59 -6.02 -16.13
C SER A 183 -1.62 -4.93 -16.61
N HIS A 184 -1.84 -3.68 -16.21
CA HIS A 184 -1.00 -2.54 -16.57
C HIS A 184 0.36 -2.53 -15.85
N LEU A 185 0.53 -3.32 -14.79
CA LEU A 185 1.86 -3.55 -14.18
C LEU A 185 2.87 -4.11 -15.19
N ARG A 186 2.40 -4.79 -16.25
CA ARG A 186 3.24 -5.23 -17.37
C ARG A 186 3.85 -4.04 -18.12
N ALA A 187 3.02 -3.03 -18.43
CA ALA A 187 3.47 -1.81 -19.11
C ALA A 187 4.38 -0.96 -18.22
N ALA A 188 4.15 -0.98 -16.91
CA ALA A 188 5.04 -0.40 -15.91
C ALA A 188 6.36 -1.18 -15.73
N GLY A 189 6.48 -2.38 -16.31
CA GLY A 189 7.69 -3.20 -16.22
C GLY A 189 7.89 -3.89 -14.87
N ALA A 190 6.89 -3.90 -13.99
CA ALA A 190 6.99 -4.41 -12.63
C ALA A 190 7.41 -5.89 -12.59
N LYS A 191 8.42 -6.21 -11.78
CA LYS A 191 8.96 -7.56 -11.57
C LYS A 191 8.68 -8.09 -10.18
N LYS A 192 8.53 -7.21 -9.19
CA LYS A 192 8.31 -7.56 -7.80
C LYS A 192 7.12 -6.80 -7.23
N VAL A 193 6.12 -7.54 -6.77
CA VAL A 193 4.84 -7.00 -6.27
C VAL A 193 4.62 -7.37 -4.81
N LEU A 194 4.18 -6.38 -4.02
CA LEU A 194 3.66 -6.54 -2.66
C LEU A 194 2.13 -6.54 -2.71
N ASP A 195 1.49 -7.62 -2.27
CA ASP A 195 0.03 -7.78 -2.22
C ASP A 195 -0.44 -7.66 -0.75
N VAL A 196 -0.95 -6.49 -0.39
CA VAL A 196 -1.38 -6.13 0.97
C VAL A 196 -2.84 -6.52 1.19
N ALA A 197 -3.12 -7.19 2.31
CA ALA A 197 -4.40 -7.84 2.57
C ALA A 197 -4.76 -8.82 1.44
N CYS A 198 -3.80 -9.69 1.08
CA CYS A 198 -3.91 -10.58 -0.07
C CYS A 198 -5.02 -11.64 0.05
N GLY A 199 -5.58 -11.81 1.24
CA GLY A 199 -6.56 -12.82 1.57
C GLY A 199 -6.07 -14.19 1.16
N LYS A 200 -6.96 -14.96 0.54
CA LYS A 200 -6.67 -16.29 0.03
C LYS A 200 -5.77 -16.32 -1.23
N GLY A 201 -5.09 -15.23 -1.59
CA GLY A 201 -4.22 -15.14 -2.77
C GLY A 201 -4.98 -15.18 -4.11
N GLY A 202 -6.16 -14.57 -4.17
CA GLY A 202 -7.03 -14.59 -5.37
C GLY A 202 -6.47 -13.82 -6.57
N ASP A 203 -5.52 -12.94 -6.34
CA ASP A 203 -4.86 -12.12 -7.36
C ASP A 203 -3.49 -12.67 -7.79
N LEU A 204 -2.98 -13.74 -7.16
CA LEU A 204 -1.71 -14.39 -7.48
C LEU A 204 -1.52 -14.63 -8.98
N PHE A 205 -2.50 -15.29 -9.62
CA PHE A 205 -2.43 -15.59 -11.05
C PHE A 205 -2.42 -14.33 -11.93
N LYS A 206 -3.03 -13.23 -11.47
CA LYS A 206 -3.04 -11.96 -12.22
C LYS A 206 -1.65 -11.36 -12.23
N TYR A 207 -0.98 -11.30 -11.08
CA TYR A 207 0.41 -10.82 -10.99
C TYR A 207 1.35 -11.66 -11.85
N VAL A 208 1.21 -12.97 -11.85
CA VAL A 208 2.04 -13.84 -12.69
C VAL A 208 1.84 -13.57 -14.19
N ASN A 209 0.60 -13.31 -14.61
CA ASN A 209 0.29 -13.03 -16.01
C ASN A 209 0.82 -11.67 -16.53
N THR A 210 1.20 -10.75 -15.64
CA THR A 210 1.87 -9.49 -16.05
C THR A 210 3.34 -9.72 -16.43
N GLY A 211 3.92 -10.88 -16.06
CA GLY A 211 5.34 -11.15 -16.16
C GLY A 211 6.14 -10.76 -14.89
N CYS A 212 5.45 -10.54 -13.76
CA CYS A 212 6.11 -10.45 -12.45
C CYS A 212 6.81 -11.76 -12.11
N ARG A 213 7.97 -11.65 -11.46
CA ARG A 213 8.81 -12.79 -11.05
C ARG A 213 8.77 -13.03 -9.55
N VAL A 214 8.43 -12.00 -8.77
CA VAL A 214 8.35 -12.08 -7.32
C VAL A 214 7.01 -11.54 -6.85
N VAL A 215 6.29 -12.33 -6.04
CA VAL A 215 5.05 -11.91 -5.37
C VAL A 215 5.21 -12.15 -3.87
N VAL A 216 5.04 -11.10 -3.08
CA VAL A 216 4.98 -11.21 -1.61
C VAL A 216 3.58 -10.81 -1.20
N GLY A 217 2.79 -11.76 -0.71
CA GLY A 217 1.47 -11.46 -0.14
C GLY A 217 1.56 -11.33 1.38
N VAL A 218 0.80 -10.41 1.95
CA VAL A 218 0.66 -10.24 3.40
C VAL A 218 -0.82 -10.25 3.78
N ASP A 219 -1.18 -10.97 4.84
CA ASP A 219 -2.54 -11.01 5.37
C ASP A 219 -2.54 -11.31 6.86
N ILE A 220 -3.49 -10.78 7.63
CA ILE A 220 -3.55 -10.98 9.08
C ILE A 220 -4.09 -12.36 9.46
N ALA A 221 -4.97 -12.94 8.64
CA ALA A 221 -5.70 -14.16 9.00
C ALA A 221 -4.90 -15.42 8.58
N PRO A 222 -4.55 -16.32 9.52
CA PRO A 222 -3.85 -17.57 9.18
C PRO A 222 -4.62 -18.45 8.20
N ASP A 223 -5.95 -18.53 8.33
CA ASP A 223 -6.80 -19.33 7.42
C ASP A 223 -6.66 -18.86 5.97
N ASN A 224 -6.57 -17.55 5.73
CA ASN A 224 -6.38 -17.00 4.39
C ASN A 224 -5.11 -17.57 3.73
N LEU A 225 -4.06 -17.84 4.52
CA LEU A 225 -2.78 -18.31 3.99
C LEU A 225 -2.69 -19.84 3.94
N LEU A 226 -3.11 -20.51 5.02
CA LEU A 226 -2.84 -21.92 5.29
C LEU A 226 -4.01 -22.86 5.03
N ASN A 227 -5.22 -22.36 4.73
CA ASN A 227 -6.35 -23.25 4.45
C ASN A 227 -5.98 -24.25 3.34
N PRO A 228 -6.07 -25.56 3.59
CA PRO A 228 -5.59 -26.58 2.66
C PRO A 228 -6.40 -26.64 1.37
N ASP A 229 -7.67 -26.22 1.40
CA ASP A 229 -8.57 -26.30 0.26
C ASP A 229 -8.47 -25.07 -0.63
N ASP A 230 -8.42 -23.87 -0.04
CA ASP A 230 -8.52 -22.63 -0.80
C ASP A 230 -7.61 -21.48 -0.34
N GLY A 231 -6.69 -21.74 0.59
CA GLY A 231 -5.72 -20.77 1.09
C GLY A 231 -4.65 -20.36 0.05
N ALA A 232 -3.93 -19.29 0.34
CA ALA A 232 -2.94 -18.72 -0.60
C ALA A 232 -1.85 -19.74 -0.99
N TYR A 233 -1.36 -20.54 -0.03
CA TYR A 233 -0.39 -21.60 -0.32
C TYR A 233 -0.98 -22.77 -1.11
N ALA A 234 -2.25 -23.13 -0.88
CA ALA A 234 -2.96 -24.14 -1.68
C ALA A 234 -3.10 -23.70 -3.15
N ARG A 235 -3.46 -22.43 -3.39
CA ARG A 235 -3.53 -21.85 -4.74
C ARG A 235 -2.17 -21.76 -5.41
N LEU A 236 -1.11 -21.45 -4.65
CA LEU A 236 0.26 -21.49 -5.16
C LEU A 236 0.68 -22.91 -5.56
N ALA A 237 0.32 -23.92 -4.77
CA ALA A 237 0.57 -25.32 -5.11
C ALA A 237 -0.19 -25.73 -6.37
N GLU A 238 -1.48 -25.40 -6.48
CA GLU A 238 -2.30 -25.64 -7.67
C GLU A 238 -1.73 -24.96 -8.93
N MET A 239 -1.29 -23.71 -8.79
CA MET A 239 -0.63 -22.98 -9.88
C MET A 239 0.61 -23.74 -10.36
N ARG A 240 1.40 -24.34 -9.45
CA ARG A 240 2.62 -25.10 -9.77
C ARG A 240 2.33 -26.50 -10.32
N THR A 241 1.21 -27.14 -9.99
CA THR A 241 0.86 -28.46 -10.53
C THR A 241 0.33 -28.36 -11.96
N ARG A 242 -0.49 -27.34 -12.26
CA ARG A 242 -0.99 -27.03 -13.61
C ARG A 242 0.10 -26.62 -14.61
N GLN A 243 1.32 -26.38 -14.14
CA GLN A 243 2.45 -25.85 -14.93
C GLN A 243 3.25 -26.87 -15.74
N LYS A 244 3.01 -28.17 -15.60
CA LYS A 244 3.75 -29.19 -16.38
C LYS A 244 3.57 -29.07 -17.91
N ASP A 245 2.65 -28.21 -18.37
CA ASP A 245 2.28 -28.03 -19.79
C ASP A 245 2.77 -26.70 -20.43
N GLY A 246 3.77 -26.01 -19.87
CA GLY A 246 4.58 -25.02 -20.61
C GLY A 246 4.15 -23.54 -20.60
N ALA A 247 3.65 -23.01 -19.47
CA ALA A 247 3.15 -21.62 -19.39
C ALA A 247 3.97 -20.64 -18.51
N ALA A 248 3.73 -19.34 -18.71
CA ALA A 248 4.38 -18.10 -18.25
C ALA A 248 4.79 -17.95 -16.76
N SER A 249 4.51 -18.94 -15.93
CA SER A 249 4.68 -18.96 -14.48
C SER A 249 5.93 -19.74 -14.02
N ALA A 250 6.67 -20.34 -14.96
CA ALA A 250 7.97 -20.96 -14.70
C ALA A 250 8.96 -19.92 -14.13
N GLY A 251 9.46 -20.16 -12.92
CA GLY A 251 10.43 -19.28 -12.26
C GLY A 251 9.83 -18.13 -11.45
N VAL A 252 8.52 -18.13 -11.17
CA VAL A 252 7.93 -17.20 -10.20
C VAL A 252 8.21 -17.65 -8.77
N THR A 253 8.76 -16.74 -7.97
CA THR A 253 8.92 -16.89 -6.53
C THR A 253 7.77 -16.17 -5.82
N ALA A 254 6.90 -16.92 -5.15
CA ALA A 254 5.82 -16.37 -4.33
C ALA A 254 5.95 -16.84 -2.88
N VAL A 255 5.72 -15.92 -1.93
CA VAL A 255 5.68 -16.19 -0.50
C VAL A 255 4.53 -15.40 0.14
N PHE A 256 3.87 -15.98 1.13
CA PHE A 256 2.77 -15.33 1.85
C PHE A 256 3.11 -15.24 3.33
N LEU A 257 2.98 -14.05 3.89
CA LEU A 257 3.39 -13.72 5.24
C LEU A 257 2.14 -13.40 6.07
N GLN A 258 2.04 -14.00 7.25
CA GLN A 258 0.99 -13.57 8.18
C GLN A 258 1.43 -12.27 8.83
N MET A 259 0.75 -11.15 8.59
CA MET A 259 1.16 -9.84 9.12
C MET A 259 -0.06 -8.93 9.32
N ASP A 260 -0.02 -8.11 10.35
CA ASP A 260 -0.92 -6.96 10.52
C ASP A 260 -0.21 -5.69 10.04
N CYS A 261 -0.68 -5.13 8.91
CA CYS A 261 -0.09 -3.91 8.33
C CYS A 261 -0.50 -2.61 9.06
N SER A 262 -1.36 -2.69 10.08
CA SER A 262 -1.62 -1.57 10.99
C SER A 262 -0.50 -1.41 12.02
N ASN A 263 0.41 -2.39 12.08
CA ASN A 263 1.60 -2.38 12.91
C ASN A 263 2.85 -2.32 12.02
N PRO A 264 3.95 -1.71 12.49
CA PRO A 264 5.24 -1.78 11.79
C PRO A 264 5.60 -3.24 11.50
N LEU A 265 5.93 -3.54 10.25
CA LEU A 265 6.26 -4.89 9.79
C LEU A 265 7.49 -5.47 10.50
N GLU A 266 8.27 -4.61 11.16
CA GLU A 266 9.47 -4.93 11.90
C GLU A 266 9.21 -5.42 13.34
N ALA A 267 7.96 -5.40 13.82
CA ALA A 267 7.59 -5.86 15.16
C ALA A 267 7.70 -7.40 15.27
N GLU A 268 8.91 -7.88 15.59
CA GLU A 268 9.37 -9.28 15.77
C GLU A 268 8.54 -10.37 15.02
N TYR A 269 8.37 -10.19 13.71
CA TYR A 269 7.75 -11.09 12.70
C TYR A 269 6.22 -11.15 12.66
N ASN A 270 5.58 -10.14 13.21
CA ASN A 270 4.20 -9.65 13.06
C ASN A 270 3.07 -10.71 13.00
N THR A 271 2.34 -10.87 14.11
CA THR A 271 1.23 -11.84 14.40
C THR A 271 1.48 -13.31 14.12
N ALA A 272 2.54 -13.67 13.39
CA ALA A 272 2.81 -15.02 12.94
C ALA A 272 3.27 -15.95 14.05
N THR A 273 2.75 -17.18 14.03
CA THR A 273 3.14 -18.26 14.94
C THR A 273 3.59 -19.50 14.15
N GLY A 274 4.29 -20.42 14.84
CA GLY A 274 4.72 -21.69 14.24
C GLY A 274 5.50 -21.52 12.94
N GLN A 275 5.09 -22.26 11.89
CA GLN A 275 5.75 -22.25 10.58
C GLN A 275 5.71 -20.88 9.88
N LEU A 276 4.62 -20.11 10.07
CA LEU A 276 4.51 -18.77 9.48
C LEU A 276 5.52 -17.81 10.09
N ARG A 277 5.85 -17.97 11.39
CA ARG A 277 6.90 -17.17 12.04
C ARG A 277 8.26 -17.42 11.41
N ASP A 278 8.60 -18.66 11.07
CA ASP A 278 9.87 -18.99 10.42
C ASP A 278 9.94 -18.44 8.98
N ILE A 279 8.82 -18.49 8.26
CA ILE A 279 8.68 -17.91 6.91
C ILE A 279 8.85 -16.39 6.95
N ASN A 280 8.11 -15.69 7.82
CA ASN A 280 8.26 -14.26 8.07
C ASN A 280 9.70 -13.93 8.47
N GLY A 281 10.26 -14.75 9.38
CA GLY A 281 11.65 -14.84 9.79
C GLY A 281 12.66 -14.61 8.68
N ALA A 282 12.60 -15.54 7.72
CA ALA A 282 13.47 -15.55 6.56
C ALA A 282 13.13 -14.41 5.59
N ALA A 283 11.85 -14.22 5.26
CA ALA A 283 11.39 -13.26 4.26
C ALA A 283 11.76 -11.81 4.61
N LEU A 284 11.63 -11.43 5.87
CA LEU A 284 11.94 -10.09 6.37
C LEU A 284 13.45 -9.92 6.69
N GLY A 285 14.26 -10.97 6.58
CA GLY A 285 15.73 -10.82 6.57
C GLY A 285 16.42 -10.75 7.91
N PHE A 286 15.83 -11.39 8.89
CA PHE A 286 15.77 -10.88 10.25
C PHE A 286 16.22 -12.05 11.17
N VAL A 287 16.05 -13.30 10.69
CA VAL A 287 16.87 -14.47 11.05
C VAL A 287 18.26 -14.36 10.39
N GLN A 288 19.33 -14.75 11.08
CA GLN A 288 20.67 -14.82 10.49
C GLN A 288 20.69 -15.80 9.32
N GLU A 289 21.30 -15.43 8.19
CA GLU A 289 21.35 -16.25 6.97
C GLU A 289 21.82 -17.69 7.21
N THR A 290 22.82 -17.89 8.07
CA THR A 290 23.35 -19.22 8.44
C THR A 290 22.37 -20.09 9.22
N ARG A 291 21.31 -19.50 9.77
CA ARG A 291 20.23 -20.16 10.52
C ARG A 291 18.96 -20.33 9.69
N VAL A 292 18.91 -19.81 8.45
CA VAL A 292 17.75 -19.98 7.57
C VAL A 292 17.71 -21.43 7.06
N PRO A 293 16.61 -22.17 7.26
CA PRO A 293 16.46 -23.51 6.70
C PRO A 293 16.66 -23.52 5.18
N ARG A 294 17.27 -24.58 4.65
CA ARG A 294 17.56 -24.69 3.21
C ARG A 294 16.30 -24.56 2.33
N SER A 295 15.15 -25.00 2.83
CA SER A 295 13.84 -24.84 2.18
C SER A 295 13.38 -23.39 2.07
N LEU A 296 13.84 -22.51 2.97
CA LEU A 296 13.49 -21.09 3.02
C LEU A 296 14.55 -20.17 2.42
N ALA A 297 15.73 -20.68 2.05
CA ALA A 297 16.80 -19.91 1.43
C ALA A 297 16.36 -19.07 0.21
N PRO A 298 15.48 -19.57 -0.70
CA PRO A 298 15.00 -18.76 -1.83
C PRO A 298 14.17 -17.53 -1.43
N PHE A 299 13.65 -17.50 -0.20
CA PHE A 299 12.80 -16.42 0.31
C PHE A 299 13.56 -15.47 1.23
N TYR A 300 14.84 -15.73 1.55
CA TYR A 300 15.59 -14.89 2.47
C TYR A 300 15.64 -13.43 1.97
N ARG A 301 15.24 -12.47 2.82
CA ARG A 301 15.17 -11.03 2.52
C ARG A 301 14.25 -10.63 1.36
N ILE A 302 13.39 -11.54 0.90
CA ILE A 302 12.52 -11.24 -0.24
C ILE A 302 11.49 -10.14 0.06
N ALA A 303 11.15 -9.89 1.34
CA ALA A 303 10.15 -8.93 1.78
C ALA A 303 10.73 -7.62 2.34
N THR A 304 12.05 -7.38 2.27
CA THR A 304 12.69 -6.19 2.87
C THR A 304 12.52 -4.89 2.07
N GLY A 305 11.99 -4.96 0.84
CA GLY A 305 11.85 -3.80 -0.05
C GLY A 305 12.20 -4.14 -1.50
N GLY A 306 12.37 -3.13 -2.35
CA GLY A 306 12.64 -3.34 -3.78
C GLY A 306 11.39 -3.67 -4.60
N PHE A 307 10.20 -3.30 -4.11
CA PHE A 307 8.95 -3.57 -4.80
C PHE A 307 8.69 -2.52 -5.88
N ASP A 308 8.40 -2.98 -7.09
CA ASP A 308 8.04 -2.10 -8.21
C ASP A 308 6.57 -1.67 -8.13
N ALA A 309 5.75 -2.44 -7.41
CA ALA A 309 4.38 -2.08 -7.12
C ALA A 309 3.89 -2.70 -5.80
N ALA A 310 2.95 -2.00 -5.16
CA ALA A 310 2.11 -2.53 -4.10
C ALA A 310 0.64 -2.52 -4.54
N CYS A 311 -0.13 -3.48 -4.07
CA CYS A 311 -1.55 -3.61 -4.37
C CYS A 311 -2.31 -3.85 -3.07
N CYS A 312 -3.42 -3.13 -2.84
CA CYS A 312 -4.35 -3.39 -1.73
C CYS A 312 -5.77 -3.42 -2.29
N MET A 313 -6.23 -4.62 -2.63
CA MET A 313 -7.51 -4.84 -3.30
C MET A 313 -8.58 -5.17 -2.27
N PHE A 314 -9.49 -4.21 -2.00
CA PHE A 314 -10.57 -4.35 -1.01
C PHE A 314 -10.06 -4.61 0.42
N GLY A 315 -8.98 -3.93 0.82
CA GLY A 315 -8.42 -4.05 2.17
C GLY A 315 -8.14 -2.73 2.89
N VAL A 316 -8.05 -1.60 2.16
CA VAL A 316 -7.62 -0.33 2.77
C VAL A 316 -8.59 0.20 3.83
N HIS A 317 -9.87 -0.18 3.76
CA HIS A 317 -10.90 0.24 4.73
C HIS A 317 -10.63 -0.27 6.15
N TYR A 318 -9.90 -1.37 6.33
CA TYR A 318 -9.57 -1.86 7.68
C TYR A 318 -8.63 -0.92 8.45
N PHE A 319 -7.86 -0.08 7.74
CA PHE A 319 -6.93 0.88 8.32
C PHE A 319 -7.59 2.23 8.65
N PHE A 320 -8.89 2.39 8.36
CA PHE A 320 -9.64 3.62 8.66
C PHE A 320 -10.20 3.65 10.08
N ALA A 321 -9.94 2.63 10.90
CA ALA A 321 -10.35 2.57 12.31
C ALA A 321 -9.81 3.78 13.10
N GLY A 322 -8.56 4.16 12.86
CA GLY A 322 -7.91 5.31 13.47
C GLY A 322 -6.75 5.84 12.63
N PRO A 323 -6.26 7.06 12.94
CA PRO A 323 -5.21 7.71 12.17
C PRO A 323 -3.87 6.95 12.18
N GLN A 324 -3.56 6.26 13.28
CA GLN A 324 -2.30 5.53 13.42
C GLN A 324 -2.20 4.33 12.46
N ASP A 325 -3.31 3.64 12.20
CA ASP A 325 -3.31 2.42 11.38
C ASP A 325 -3.02 2.78 9.91
N LEU A 326 -3.70 3.80 9.39
CA LEU A 326 -3.49 4.29 8.02
C LEU A 326 -2.11 4.92 7.83
N ASP A 327 -1.62 5.67 8.83
CA ASP A 327 -0.27 6.23 8.82
C ASP A 327 0.80 5.13 8.81
N THR A 328 0.61 4.08 9.62
CA THR A 328 1.52 2.92 9.68
C THR A 328 1.52 2.14 8.36
N LEU A 329 0.36 1.99 7.72
CA LEU A 329 0.27 1.42 6.37
C LEU A 329 1.07 2.27 5.37
N GLY A 330 0.89 3.60 5.39
CA GLY A 330 1.63 4.53 4.52
C GLY A 330 3.14 4.40 4.68
N ALA A 331 3.65 4.43 5.91
CA ALA A 331 5.07 4.26 6.21
C ALA A 331 5.61 2.88 5.78
N THR A 332 4.80 1.84 5.97
CA THR A 332 5.11 0.46 5.56
C THR A 332 5.26 0.35 4.05
N LEU A 333 4.32 0.91 3.30
CA LEU A 333 4.37 0.93 1.83
C LEU A 333 5.57 1.74 1.35
N ARG A 334 5.79 2.93 1.92
CA ARG A 334 6.87 3.83 1.50
C ARG A 334 8.26 3.24 1.73
N SER A 335 8.47 2.49 2.81
CA SER A 335 9.74 1.83 3.10
C SER A 335 10.06 0.64 2.18
N ARG A 336 9.09 0.16 1.39
CA ARG A 336 9.20 -1.09 0.62
C ARG A 336 9.06 -0.90 -0.89
N VAL A 337 8.22 0.03 -1.31
CA VAL A 337 8.04 0.39 -2.71
C VAL A 337 9.17 1.31 -3.16
N GLU A 338 9.79 0.98 -4.28
CA GLU A 338 10.87 1.79 -4.87
C GLU A 338 10.33 3.10 -5.45
N ARG A 339 11.20 4.10 -5.60
CA ARG A 339 10.85 5.33 -6.33
C ARG A 339 10.43 4.97 -7.77
N GLY A 340 9.38 5.62 -8.26
CA GLY A 340 8.72 5.27 -9.53
C GLY A 340 7.79 4.05 -9.45
N GLY A 341 7.70 3.41 -8.28
CA GLY A 341 6.79 2.30 -8.04
C GLY A 341 5.33 2.75 -7.92
N LEU A 342 4.42 1.82 -8.20
CA LEU A 342 2.97 2.07 -8.21
C LEU A 342 2.28 1.51 -6.98
N LEU A 343 1.23 2.20 -6.51
CA LEU A 343 0.27 1.68 -5.53
C LEU A 343 -1.09 1.56 -6.21
N LEU A 344 -1.67 0.36 -6.20
CA LEU A 344 -3.00 0.09 -6.75
C LEU A 344 -3.99 -0.22 -5.62
N LEU A 345 -5.14 0.45 -5.62
CA LEU A 345 -6.13 0.35 -4.55
C LEU A 345 -7.53 0.07 -5.13
N THR A 346 -8.33 -0.72 -4.40
CA THR A 346 -9.80 -0.74 -4.57
C THR A 346 -10.48 -0.72 -3.23
N PHE A 347 -11.55 0.05 -3.11
CA PHE A 347 -12.26 0.24 -1.84
C PHE A 347 -13.67 0.79 -2.02
N MET A 348 -14.50 0.66 -0.99
CA MET A 348 -15.82 1.26 -0.96
C MET A 348 -15.71 2.75 -0.65
N ASP A 349 -16.27 3.60 -1.51
CA ASP A 349 -16.23 5.06 -1.41
C ASP A 349 -17.20 5.53 -0.31
N GLY A 350 -16.66 6.18 0.72
CA GLY A 350 -17.42 6.63 1.88
C GLY A 350 -18.53 7.62 1.54
N GLU A 351 -18.31 8.53 0.58
CA GLU A 351 -19.32 9.50 0.15
C GLU A 351 -20.46 8.81 -0.60
N GLN A 352 -20.15 7.80 -1.41
CA GLN A 352 -21.17 6.98 -2.08
C GLN A 352 -22.03 6.20 -1.08
N VAL A 353 -21.42 5.66 -0.04
CA VAL A 353 -22.13 4.93 1.02
C VAL A 353 -22.97 5.86 1.88
N ASP A 354 -22.46 7.04 2.25
CA ASP A 354 -23.26 8.00 3.03
C ASP A 354 -24.48 8.48 2.23
N ARG A 355 -24.29 8.80 0.94
CA ARG A 355 -25.40 9.10 0.01
C ARG A 355 -26.39 7.95 -0.14
N LEU A 356 -25.94 6.70 -0.05
CA LEU A 356 -26.83 5.53 -0.09
C LEU A 356 -27.79 5.54 1.11
N PHE A 357 -27.29 5.85 2.31
CA PHE A 357 -28.08 5.93 3.53
C PHE A 357 -29.03 7.14 3.53
N GLU A 358 -28.55 8.31 3.11
CA GLU A 358 -29.38 9.52 2.97
C GLU A 358 -30.58 9.28 2.06
N ARG A 359 -30.36 8.68 0.88
CA ARG A 359 -31.43 8.36 -0.07
C ARG A 359 -32.39 7.30 0.45
N ALA A 360 -31.89 6.34 1.23
CA ALA A 360 -32.70 5.27 1.78
C ALA A 360 -33.51 5.69 3.01
N GLY A 361 -33.05 6.72 3.75
CA GLY A 361 -33.65 7.12 5.03
C GLY A 361 -33.61 6.01 6.08
N SER A 362 -32.62 5.12 6.03
CA SER A 362 -32.50 3.91 6.86
C SER A 362 -31.07 3.71 7.33
N MET A 363 -30.90 3.17 8.55
CA MET A 363 -29.60 2.76 9.10
C MET A 363 -29.11 1.41 8.55
N THR A 364 -29.95 0.71 7.78
CA THR A 364 -29.57 -0.52 7.10
C THR A 364 -30.15 -0.55 5.70
N VAL A 365 -29.28 -0.85 4.74
CA VAL A 365 -29.64 -0.97 3.33
C VAL A 365 -29.28 -2.37 2.86
N ARG A 366 -30.18 -3.03 2.15
CA ARG A 366 -29.97 -4.37 1.59
C ARG A 366 -30.33 -4.42 0.11
N GLY A 367 -29.66 -5.29 -0.62
CA GLY A 367 -30.02 -5.67 -1.98
C GLY A 367 -30.48 -7.12 -2.03
N GLN A 368 -31.44 -7.40 -2.92
CA GLN A 368 -32.03 -8.73 -3.03
C GLN A 368 -31.99 -9.25 -4.47
N LYS A 369 -31.87 -10.56 -4.61
CA LYS A 369 -32.01 -11.26 -5.88
C LYS A 369 -32.82 -12.52 -5.63
N ASP A 370 -33.89 -12.69 -6.40
CA ASP A 370 -34.82 -13.82 -6.25
C ASP A 370 -35.35 -14.01 -4.81
N GLY A 371 -35.61 -12.89 -4.11
CA GLY A 371 -36.11 -12.88 -2.74
C GLY A 371 -35.07 -13.20 -1.65
N LYS A 372 -33.80 -13.40 -2.02
CA LYS A 372 -32.68 -13.61 -1.09
C LYS A 372 -31.84 -12.35 -0.95
N THR A 373 -31.38 -12.05 0.25
CA THR A 373 -30.42 -10.97 0.48
C THR A 373 -29.06 -11.36 -0.08
N ILE A 374 -28.55 -10.56 -1.02
CA ILE A 374 -27.23 -10.79 -1.64
C ILE A 374 -26.14 -9.90 -1.02
N TRP A 375 -26.53 -8.78 -0.44
CA TRP A 375 -25.66 -7.91 0.35
C TRP A 375 -26.50 -7.05 1.31
N SER A 376 -25.88 -6.60 2.41
CA SER A 376 -26.42 -5.53 3.25
C SER A 376 -25.32 -4.70 3.87
N ILE A 377 -25.60 -3.41 4.09
CA ILE A 377 -24.72 -2.47 4.77
C ILE A 377 -25.48 -1.83 5.94
N GLY A 378 -24.94 -1.94 7.15
CA GLY A 378 -25.42 -1.28 8.36
C GLY A 378 -24.56 -0.06 8.72
N LYS A 379 -25.19 1.05 9.10
CA LYS A 379 -24.53 2.32 9.47
C LYS A 379 -24.32 2.39 10.99
N HIS A 380 -23.10 2.70 11.44
CA HIS A 380 -22.74 2.87 12.86
C HIS A 380 -22.09 4.22 13.16
N TYR A 381 -22.42 5.25 12.37
CA TYR A 381 -21.95 6.61 12.54
C TYR A 381 -23.07 7.60 12.22
N ASP A 382 -22.97 8.86 12.67
CA ASP A 382 -24.00 9.86 12.44
C ASP A 382 -23.93 10.45 11.02
N ALA A 383 -22.83 11.14 10.72
CA ALA A 383 -22.55 11.76 9.43
C ALA A 383 -21.05 11.81 9.14
N LEU A 384 -20.71 11.99 7.85
CA LEU A 384 -19.37 12.40 7.43
C LEU A 384 -19.15 13.89 7.73
N SER A 385 -17.94 14.22 8.19
CA SER A 385 -17.50 15.59 8.39
C SER A 385 -17.04 16.22 7.07
N GLU A 386 -17.23 17.53 6.94
CA GLU A 386 -16.64 18.31 5.86
C GLU A 386 -15.11 18.29 5.91
N ASP A 387 -14.54 18.25 7.12
CA ASP A 387 -13.12 18.07 7.36
C ASP A 387 -12.73 16.59 7.22
N PRO A 388 -11.96 16.20 6.17
CA PRO A 388 -11.60 14.80 5.94
C PRO A 388 -10.85 14.16 7.11
N LEU A 389 -10.09 14.94 7.89
CA LEU A 389 -9.31 14.41 9.01
C LEU A 389 -10.17 13.89 10.17
N GLN A 390 -11.47 14.21 10.17
CA GLN A 390 -12.44 13.76 11.17
C GLN A 390 -13.23 12.52 10.73
N ASN A 391 -12.93 11.97 9.54
CA ASN A 391 -13.66 10.85 8.95
C ASN A 391 -13.06 9.46 9.24
N TYR A 392 -12.12 9.36 10.18
CA TYR A 392 -11.71 8.08 10.76
C TYR A 392 -12.82 7.46 11.63
N GLY A 393 -12.79 6.14 11.81
CA GLY A 393 -13.63 5.41 12.75
C GLY A 393 -15.12 5.32 12.38
N LYS A 394 -15.49 5.77 11.17
CA LYS A 394 -16.87 5.71 10.66
C LYS A 394 -17.22 4.27 10.26
N SER A 395 -17.59 3.44 11.22
CA SER A 395 -17.80 2.01 11.01
C SER A 395 -19.12 1.68 10.31
N ILE A 396 -19.09 0.60 9.56
CA ILE A 396 -20.24 -0.02 8.89
C ILE A 396 -20.16 -1.54 9.02
N ASP A 397 -21.31 -2.20 8.99
CA ASP A 397 -21.39 -3.66 8.92
C ASP A 397 -21.72 -4.09 7.50
N VAL A 398 -20.84 -4.87 6.86
CA VAL A 398 -21.00 -5.31 5.48
C VAL A 398 -21.24 -6.81 5.41
N TYR A 399 -22.37 -7.21 4.87
CA TYR A 399 -22.68 -8.59 4.51
C TYR A 399 -22.65 -8.73 2.99
N VAL A 400 -22.03 -9.79 2.50
CA VAL A 400 -22.09 -10.21 1.09
C VAL A 400 -22.24 -11.73 1.04
N GLU A 401 -23.16 -12.23 0.21
CA GLU A 401 -23.47 -13.66 0.03
C GLU A 401 -22.20 -14.51 -0.18
N SER A 402 -21.22 -14.01 -0.94
CA SER A 402 -19.99 -14.74 -1.25
C SER A 402 -19.03 -14.97 -0.08
N ILE A 403 -19.20 -14.20 0.99
CA ILE A 403 -18.43 -14.27 2.25
C ILE A 403 -19.28 -14.97 3.32
N ASN A 404 -20.62 -14.83 3.21
CA ASN A 404 -21.63 -15.42 4.07
C ASN A 404 -21.49 -15.06 5.55
N GLN A 405 -21.01 -13.85 5.81
CA GLN A 405 -20.92 -13.27 7.15
C GLN A 405 -20.96 -11.75 7.06
N THR A 406 -21.37 -11.12 8.16
CA THR A 406 -21.27 -9.68 8.34
C THR A 406 -19.90 -9.35 8.91
N VAL A 407 -19.16 -8.50 8.20
CA VAL A 407 -17.83 -8.04 8.58
C VAL A 407 -17.90 -6.56 8.94
N PRO A 408 -17.31 -6.13 10.07
CA PRO A 408 -17.15 -4.72 10.38
C PRO A 408 -16.07 -4.11 9.47
N GLU A 409 -16.43 -3.05 8.77
CA GLU A 409 -15.55 -2.25 7.92
C GLU A 409 -15.64 -0.77 8.33
N TYR A 410 -14.80 0.10 7.75
CA TYR A 410 -14.86 1.54 7.96
C TYR A 410 -15.00 2.27 6.62
N LEU A 411 -15.70 3.39 6.62
CA LEU A 411 -15.80 4.22 5.42
C LEU A 411 -14.46 4.83 5.04
N VAL A 412 -14.15 4.75 3.76
CA VAL A 412 -12.96 5.37 3.17
C VAL A 412 -13.36 6.70 2.58
N ASP A 413 -13.00 7.80 3.24
CA ASP A 413 -13.04 9.14 2.61
C ASP A 413 -11.85 9.24 1.63
N PRO A 414 -12.08 9.35 0.30
CA PRO A 414 -11.00 9.41 -0.67
C PRO A 414 -10.07 10.60 -0.46
N ARG A 415 -10.58 11.73 0.08
CA ARG A 415 -9.80 12.94 0.36
C ARG A 415 -8.86 12.72 1.53
N LEU A 416 -9.31 12.00 2.55
CA LEU A 416 -8.48 11.61 3.68
C LEU A 416 -7.38 10.64 3.24
N LEU A 417 -7.75 9.62 2.45
CA LEU A 417 -6.80 8.66 1.90
C LEU A 417 -5.69 9.34 1.11
N THR A 418 -6.05 10.23 0.18
CA THR A 418 -5.09 10.98 -0.63
C THR A 418 -4.14 11.79 0.24
N LYS A 419 -4.65 12.55 1.23
CA LYS A 419 -3.81 13.35 2.14
C LYS A 419 -2.78 12.50 2.89
N VAL A 420 -3.18 11.33 3.39
CA VAL A 420 -2.25 10.47 4.13
C VAL A 420 -1.23 9.83 3.18
N LEU A 421 -1.64 9.38 2.00
CA LEU A 421 -0.73 8.81 1.02
C LEU A 421 0.30 9.83 0.51
N GLU A 422 -0.11 11.07 0.25
CA GLU A 422 0.78 12.17 -0.14
C GLU A 422 1.81 12.49 0.95
N ALA A 423 1.41 12.46 2.23
CA ALA A 423 2.34 12.60 3.35
C ALA A 423 3.42 11.50 3.41
N HIS A 424 3.17 10.35 2.76
CA HIS A 424 4.10 9.23 2.59
C HIS A 424 4.68 9.14 1.16
N GLU A 425 4.73 10.26 0.43
CA GLU A 425 5.28 10.39 -0.93
C GLU A 425 4.54 9.60 -2.04
N PHE A 426 3.31 9.14 -1.78
CA PHE A 426 2.46 8.54 -2.80
C PHE A 426 1.48 9.58 -3.36
N GLU A 427 1.75 10.05 -4.57
CA GLU A 427 0.92 11.02 -5.25
C GLU A 427 -0.06 10.37 -6.24
N PRO A 428 -1.24 10.95 -6.50
CA PRO A 428 -2.12 10.51 -7.57
C PRO A 428 -1.40 10.45 -8.92
N LEU A 429 -1.53 9.34 -9.65
CA LEU A 429 -0.78 9.16 -10.90
C LEU A 429 -1.18 10.20 -11.95
N PRO A 430 -0.25 11.02 -12.49
CA PRO A 430 -0.61 12.05 -13.47
C PRO A 430 -1.33 11.47 -14.69
N LYS A 431 -2.38 12.16 -15.18
CA LYS A 431 -3.22 11.69 -16.30
C LYS A 431 -2.43 11.25 -17.54
N ALA A 432 -1.35 11.94 -17.86
CA ALA A 432 -0.47 11.58 -18.98
C ALA A 432 0.26 10.25 -18.75
N ALA A 433 0.75 10.02 -17.53
CA ALA A 433 1.38 8.77 -17.12
C ALA A 433 0.37 7.62 -17.04
N ALA A 434 -0.82 7.85 -16.46
CA ALA A 434 -1.92 6.90 -16.44
C ALA A 434 -2.28 6.41 -17.85
N LYS A 435 -2.48 7.35 -18.78
CA LYS A 435 -2.75 7.03 -20.19
C LYS A 435 -1.61 6.25 -20.85
N LYS A 436 -0.35 6.60 -20.59
CA LYS A 436 0.83 5.91 -21.13
C LYS A 436 0.92 4.45 -20.64
N LEU A 437 0.59 4.21 -19.38
CA LEU A 437 0.61 2.89 -18.75
C LEU A 437 -0.67 2.07 -19.04
N GLY A 438 -1.71 2.74 -19.54
CA GLY A 438 -2.98 2.14 -19.94
C GLY A 438 -4.07 2.17 -18.86
N PHE A 439 -3.82 2.80 -17.72
CA PHE A 439 -4.84 2.98 -16.69
C PHE A 439 -5.97 3.91 -17.16
N PRO A 440 -7.22 3.72 -16.70
CA PRO A 440 -8.33 4.61 -17.03
C PRO A 440 -8.14 6.04 -16.48
N GLY A 441 -7.38 6.16 -15.39
CA GLY A 441 -7.09 7.39 -14.65
C GLY A 441 -6.36 7.07 -13.35
N ASP A 442 -6.13 8.08 -12.53
CA ASP A 442 -5.62 7.99 -11.15
C ASP A 442 -6.69 7.49 -10.17
N THR A 443 -7.96 7.80 -10.44
CA THR A 443 -9.09 7.31 -9.66
C THR A 443 -10.31 7.13 -10.57
N GLY A 444 -11.27 6.29 -10.16
CA GLY A 444 -12.53 6.12 -10.87
C GLY A 444 -13.54 5.29 -10.09
N LEU A 445 -14.81 5.63 -10.21
CA LEU A 445 -15.90 4.82 -9.65
C LEU A 445 -16.13 3.60 -10.53
N PHE A 446 -16.57 2.50 -9.93
CA PHE A 446 -16.87 1.28 -10.67
C PHE A 446 -18.04 1.44 -11.64
N GLY A 447 -18.93 2.41 -11.40
CA GLY A 447 -19.95 2.85 -12.35
C GLY A 447 -19.35 3.30 -13.69
N ASP A 448 -18.32 4.13 -13.64
CA ASP A 448 -17.64 4.61 -14.85
C ASP A 448 -16.92 3.46 -15.58
N LEU A 449 -16.34 2.52 -14.82
CA LEU A 449 -15.64 1.36 -15.38
C LEU A 449 -16.56 0.39 -16.11
N ILE A 450 -17.82 0.23 -15.68
CA ILE A 450 -18.77 -0.63 -16.38
C ILE A 450 -19.24 -0.02 -17.70
N GLU A 451 -19.37 1.31 -17.76
CA GLU A 451 -19.72 2.01 -19.00
C GLU A 451 -18.60 1.87 -20.03
N ALA A 452 -17.34 1.98 -19.57
CA ALA A 452 -16.16 1.69 -20.38
C ALA A 452 -16.13 0.22 -20.84
N MET A 453 -16.51 -0.72 -19.97
CA MET A 453 -16.62 -2.14 -20.33
C MET A 453 -17.66 -2.41 -21.41
N ALA A 454 -18.86 -1.85 -21.24
CA ALA A 454 -19.97 -2.00 -22.19
C ALA A 454 -19.61 -1.46 -23.58
N SER A 455 -18.77 -0.43 -23.63
CA SER A 455 -18.29 0.20 -24.86
C SER A 455 -17.04 -0.45 -25.46
N SER A 456 -16.52 -1.53 -24.84
CA SER A 456 -15.25 -2.14 -25.23
C SER A 456 -15.38 -3.10 -26.44
N PRO A 457 -14.31 -3.32 -27.22
CA PRO A 457 -14.30 -4.33 -28.27
C PRO A 457 -14.56 -5.75 -27.75
N ALA A 458 -14.25 -6.04 -26.49
CA ALA A 458 -14.52 -7.33 -25.88
C ALA A 458 -16.02 -7.55 -25.63
N ALA A 459 -16.75 -6.48 -25.25
CA ALA A 459 -18.20 -6.51 -25.16
C ALA A 459 -18.85 -6.67 -26.54
N ALA A 460 -18.37 -5.95 -27.56
CA ALA A 460 -18.87 -6.08 -28.94
C ALA A 460 -18.70 -7.50 -29.51
N ARG A 461 -17.66 -8.23 -29.10
CA ARG A 461 -17.41 -9.62 -29.49
C ARG A 461 -18.17 -10.65 -28.65
N GLY A 462 -18.95 -10.23 -27.64
CA GLY A 462 -19.69 -11.14 -26.77
C GLY A 462 -18.77 -12.07 -25.95
N ALA A 463 -17.60 -11.59 -25.53
CA ALA A 463 -16.69 -12.41 -24.73
C ALA A 463 -17.40 -12.87 -23.44
N GLU A 464 -17.45 -14.19 -23.19
CA GLU A 464 -18.26 -14.82 -22.14
C GLU A 464 -18.16 -14.13 -20.78
N LYS A 465 -16.94 -13.86 -20.30
CA LYS A 465 -16.70 -13.19 -19.02
C LYS A 465 -17.17 -11.73 -18.97
N VAL A 466 -17.15 -11.04 -20.11
CA VAL A 466 -17.66 -9.67 -20.23
C VAL A 466 -19.18 -9.68 -20.30
N ALA A 467 -19.77 -10.62 -21.04
CA ALA A 467 -21.22 -10.81 -21.10
C ALA A 467 -21.79 -11.16 -19.71
N GLY A 468 -21.12 -12.06 -18.96
CA GLY A 468 -21.45 -12.37 -17.58
C GLY A 468 -21.41 -11.13 -16.69
N ALA A 469 -20.32 -10.35 -16.73
CA ALA A 469 -20.22 -9.10 -15.96
C ALA A 469 -21.31 -8.06 -16.31
N LEU A 470 -21.72 -7.96 -17.58
CA LEU A 470 -22.78 -7.05 -18.03
C LEU A 470 -24.19 -7.48 -17.59
N SER A 471 -24.36 -8.74 -17.19
CA SER A 471 -25.63 -9.32 -16.73
C SER A 471 -25.97 -9.03 -15.26
N MET A 472 -25.19 -8.20 -14.55
CA MET A 472 -25.48 -7.79 -13.17
C MET A 472 -26.89 -7.21 -13.02
N SER A 473 -27.60 -7.66 -11.98
CA SER A 473 -28.89 -7.11 -11.57
C SER A 473 -28.78 -5.65 -11.09
N ALA A 474 -29.92 -4.97 -10.93
CA ALA A 474 -29.95 -3.62 -10.37
C ALA A 474 -29.35 -3.55 -8.96
N ASP A 475 -29.64 -4.55 -8.10
CA ASP A 475 -29.08 -4.60 -6.75
C ASP A 475 -27.59 -4.97 -6.73
N GLU A 476 -27.12 -5.83 -7.64
CA GLU A 476 -25.68 -6.09 -7.81
C GLU A 476 -24.94 -4.81 -8.22
N LYS A 477 -25.47 -4.07 -9.18
CA LYS A 477 -24.92 -2.76 -9.61
C LYS A 477 -24.94 -1.75 -8.46
N ARG A 478 -26.02 -1.70 -7.69
CA ARG A 478 -26.18 -0.77 -6.56
C ARG A 478 -25.09 -0.96 -5.51
N PHE A 479 -24.68 -2.18 -5.20
CA PHE A 479 -23.54 -2.45 -4.30
C PHE A 479 -22.20 -2.23 -5.00
N SER A 480 -22.04 -2.77 -6.21
CA SER A 480 -20.79 -2.69 -6.96
C SER A 480 -20.33 -1.24 -7.17
N PHE A 481 -21.25 -0.33 -7.52
CA PHE A 481 -20.92 1.06 -7.84
C PHE A 481 -20.69 1.96 -6.62
N LEU A 482 -20.78 1.41 -5.41
CA LEU A 482 -20.25 2.07 -4.21
C LEU A 482 -18.72 2.02 -4.18
N ASN A 483 -18.08 1.22 -5.04
CA ASN A 483 -16.64 1.01 -5.01
C ASN A 483 -15.90 1.92 -5.99
N ARG A 484 -14.65 2.19 -5.64
CA ARG A 484 -13.70 3.06 -6.33
C ARG A 484 -12.36 2.33 -6.51
N MET A 485 -11.66 2.68 -7.59
CA MET A 485 -10.24 2.38 -7.77
C MET A 485 -9.35 3.59 -7.51
N GLY A 486 -8.10 3.35 -7.11
CA GLY A 486 -7.05 4.35 -6.98
C GLY A 486 -5.71 3.85 -7.54
N VAL A 487 -4.95 4.74 -8.15
CA VAL A 487 -3.61 4.52 -8.69
C VAL A 487 -2.72 5.68 -8.27
N GLN A 488 -1.71 5.37 -7.48
CA GLN A 488 -0.74 6.33 -6.96
C GLN A 488 0.68 5.91 -7.37
N ALA A 489 1.61 6.85 -7.33
CA ALA A 489 3.02 6.61 -7.63
C ALA A 489 3.92 7.38 -6.69
N ILE A 490 5.12 6.85 -6.45
CA ILE A 490 6.20 7.61 -5.81
C ILE A 490 6.97 8.34 -6.90
N GLU A 491 7.01 9.67 -6.87
CA GLU A 491 7.74 10.43 -7.88
C GLU A 491 9.24 10.08 -7.90
N THR A 492 9.81 10.10 -9.10
CA THR A 492 11.25 10.01 -9.30
C THR A 492 11.85 11.40 -9.32
N GLU A 493 12.81 11.69 -8.42
CA GLU A 493 13.56 12.97 -8.34
C GLU A 493 14.18 13.45 -9.69
N LEU A 494 14.30 12.56 -10.67
CA LEU A 494 14.82 12.85 -12.00
C LEU A 494 13.98 13.86 -12.80
N ASP A 495 12.65 13.90 -12.64
CA ASP A 495 11.80 14.80 -13.42
C ASP A 495 11.92 16.25 -12.94
N ASP A 496 12.01 16.46 -11.62
CA ASP A 496 12.21 17.80 -11.06
C ASP A 496 13.61 18.34 -11.35
N TYR A 497 14.66 17.54 -11.16
CA TYR A 497 16.04 17.98 -11.39
C TYR A 497 16.37 18.15 -12.88
N SER A 498 15.83 17.32 -13.79
CA SER A 498 16.03 17.50 -15.23
C SER A 498 15.41 18.79 -15.72
N ASN A 499 14.22 19.16 -15.21
CA ASN A 499 13.59 20.45 -15.48
C ASN A 499 14.44 21.63 -14.99
N TRP A 500 15.04 21.53 -13.80
CA TRP A 500 15.98 22.54 -13.30
C TRP A 500 17.22 22.67 -14.17
N VAL A 501 17.83 21.57 -14.62
CA VAL A 501 19.01 21.61 -15.49
C VAL A 501 18.68 22.17 -16.87
N VAL A 502 17.52 21.82 -17.44
CA VAL A 502 17.04 22.40 -18.71
C VAL A 502 16.78 23.89 -18.57
N MET A 503 16.17 24.33 -17.47
CA MET A 503 15.93 25.75 -17.20
C MET A 503 17.23 26.53 -17.05
N TRP A 504 18.15 26.08 -16.20
CA TRP A 504 19.43 26.77 -15.97
C TRP A 504 20.35 26.74 -17.19
N SER A 505 20.35 25.66 -17.97
CA SER A 505 21.10 25.59 -19.23
C SER A 505 20.54 26.55 -20.28
N THR A 506 19.22 26.76 -20.31
CA THR A 506 18.58 27.77 -21.15
C THR A 506 18.96 29.19 -20.71
N VAL A 507 18.91 29.48 -19.41
CA VAL A 507 19.34 30.78 -18.85
C VAL A 507 20.82 31.04 -19.17
N TYR A 508 21.69 30.04 -19.01
CA TYR A 508 23.11 30.12 -19.34
C TYR A 508 23.35 30.47 -20.81
N LEU A 509 22.63 29.83 -21.75
CA LEU A 509 22.72 30.13 -23.19
C LEU A 509 22.28 31.55 -23.52
N VAL A 510 21.21 32.05 -22.89
CA VAL A 510 20.73 33.42 -23.09
C VAL A 510 21.78 34.43 -22.62
N VAL A 511 22.32 34.25 -21.40
CA VAL A 511 23.34 35.13 -20.83
C VAL A 511 24.62 35.13 -21.69
N LEU A 512 25.06 33.95 -22.13
CA LEU A 512 26.18 33.80 -23.07
C LEU A 512 25.93 34.57 -24.35
N THR A 513 24.79 34.38 -25.00
CA THR A 513 24.47 35.00 -26.29
C THR A 513 24.49 36.53 -26.18
N VAL A 514 23.95 37.08 -25.09
CA VAL A 514 23.99 38.52 -24.80
C VAL A 514 25.44 39.00 -24.63
N LEU A 515 26.24 38.35 -23.78
CA LEU A 515 27.66 38.68 -23.59
C LEU A 515 28.44 38.64 -24.90
N TYR A 516 28.21 37.60 -25.70
CA TYR A 516 28.86 37.43 -27.00
C TYR A 516 28.46 38.49 -28.02
N SER A 517 27.21 38.96 -28.00
CA SER A 517 26.77 40.06 -28.86
C SER A 517 27.53 41.36 -28.57
N PHE A 518 27.82 41.65 -27.30
CA PHE A 518 28.64 42.80 -26.90
C PHE A 518 30.09 42.64 -27.34
N ILE A 519 30.67 41.44 -27.18
CA ILE A 519 32.04 41.15 -27.62
C ILE A 519 32.15 41.25 -29.14
N TYR A 520 31.17 40.74 -29.89
CA TYR A 520 31.17 40.79 -31.35
C TYR A 520 31.02 42.22 -31.88
N ASP A 521 30.07 43.00 -31.35
CA ASP A 521 29.92 44.41 -31.73
C ASP A 521 31.19 45.21 -31.39
N TRP A 522 31.86 44.87 -30.28
CA TRP A 522 33.15 45.44 -29.91
C TRP A 522 34.25 45.15 -30.92
N VAL A 523 34.48 43.87 -31.27
CA VAL A 523 35.49 43.48 -32.28
C VAL A 523 35.22 44.23 -33.60
N ARG A 524 33.95 44.32 -34.00
CA ARG A 524 33.54 45.00 -35.23
C ARG A 524 33.75 46.51 -35.20
N ARG A 525 33.60 47.16 -34.04
CA ARG A 525 33.92 48.60 -33.88
C ARG A 525 35.42 48.84 -33.90
N MET A 526 36.22 47.98 -33.29
CA MET A 526 37.68 48.06 -33.36
C MET A 526 38.21 47.97 -34.79
N GLU A 527 37.64 47.08 -35.62
CA GLU A 527 38.03 46.92 -37.03
C GLU A 527 37.91 48.20 -37.86
N ARG A 528 36.93 49.05 -37.55
CA ARG A 528 36.70 50.30 -38.29
C ARG A 528 37.66 51.41 -37.87
N SER A 529 38.36 51.27 -36.74
CA SER A 529 39.09 52.37 -36.09
C SER A 529 40.63 52.27 -36.18
N CYS A 530 41.24 51.14 -36.55
CA CYS A 530 42.71 51.03 -36.69
C CYS A 530 43.17 49.93 -37.68
N PRO A 531 43.82 50.30 -38.80
CA PRO A 531 44.50 49.35 -39.71
C PRO A 531 45.82 48.78 -39.18
N CYS A 532 46.32 49.34 -38.09
CA CYS A 532 47.68 49.26 -37.55
C CYS A 532 48.02 47.98 -36.77
N SER A 533 47.04 47.10 -36.53
CA SER A 533 47.22 45.87 -35.75
C SER A 533 47.18 44.62 -36.63
N ALA A 534 48.04 44.53 -37.63
CA ALA A 534 48.22 43.32 -38.41
C ALA A 534 49.02 42.28 -37.58
N GLY A 535 48.38 41.21 -37.14
CA GLY A 535 48.99 40.15 -36.34
C GLY A 535 47.98 39.07 -35.98
N TRP A 536 48.47 37.88 -35.60
CA TRP A 536 47.65 36.73 -35.23
C TRP A 536 46.73 37.02 -34.04
N GLU A 537 47.10 37.99 -33.18
CA GLU A 537 46.28 38.41 -32.03
C GLU A 537 44.91 38.93 -32.49
N ARG A 538 44.85 39.66 -33.62
CA ARG A 538 43.59 40.19 -34.16
C ARG A 538 42.66 39.07 -34.64
N ASP A 539 43.22 38.11 -35.37
CA ASP A 539 42.44 36.99 -35.91
C ASP A 539 42.02 36.02 -34.82
N PHE A 540 42.86 35.81 -33.80
CA PHE A 540 42.50 35.03 -32.62
C PHE A 540 41.37 35.69 -31.82
N ILE A 541 41.44 37.01 -31.58
CA ILE A 541 40.39 37.77 -30.89
C ILE A 541 39.06 37.75 -31.67
N ARG A 542 39.10 37.66 -33.01
CA ARG A 542 37.89 37.54 -33.85
C ARG A 542 37.24 36.16 -33.78
N VAL A 543 38.04 35.11 -33.93
CA VAL A 543 37.53 33.75 -34.17
C VAL A 543 37.22 33.03 -32.87
N PHE A 544 38.05 33.21 -31.85
CA PHE A 544 37.93 32.48 -30.59
C PHE A 544 36.58 32.68 -29.89
N PRO A 545 36.00 33.90 -29.84
CA PRO A 545 34.69 34.11 -29.24
C PRO A 545 33.61 33.26 -29.93
N LEU A 546 33.52 33.33 -31.25
CA LEU A 546 32.52 32.58 -32.02
C LEU A 546 32.71 31.07 -31.86
N ALA A 547 33.96 30.58 -31.92
CA ALA A 547 34.28 29.17 -31.71
C ALA A 547 33.88 28.69 -30.30
N SER A 548 34.11 29.51 -29.28
CA SER A 548 33.73 29.20 -27.90
C SER A 548 32.21 29.25 -27.69
N LEU A 549 31.47 30.16 -28.36
CA LEU A 549 30.01 30.15 -28.33
C LEU A 549 29.44 28.88 -28.95
N VAL A 550 29.94 28.49 -30.12
CA VAL A 550 29.52 27.24 -30.80
C VAL A 550 29.83 26.02 -29.93
N PHE A 551 31.01 25.98 -29.32
CA PHE A 551 31.39 24.92 -28.39
C PHE A 551 30.43 24.81 -27.20
N ASN A 552 30.10 25.94 -26.54
CA ASN A 552 29.17 25.95 -25.42
C ASN A 552 27.74 25.57 -25.82
N LEU A 553 27.28 25.97 -27.02
CA LEU A 553 25.99 25.55 -27.56
C LEU A 553 25.93 24.04 -27.76
N VAL A 554 26.97 23.46 -28.35
CA VAL A 554 27.10 22.00 -28.54
C VAL A 554 27.11 21.28 -27.18
N MET A 555 27.82 21.82 -26.18
CA MET A 555 27.83 21.26 -24.83
C MET A 555 26.44 21.20 -24.20
N VAL A 556 25.71 22.32 -24.23
CA VAL A 556 24.36 22.39 -23.62
C VAL A 556 23.39 21.43 -24.31
N LEU A 557 23.41 21.38 -25.65
CA LEU A 557 22.58 20.44 -26.41
C LEU A 557 22.92 18.99 -26.06
N PHE A 558 24.20 18.68 -25.86
CA PHE A 558 24.64 17.33 -25.52
C PHE A 558 24.29 16.95 -24.08
N VAL A 559 24.43 17.86 -23.12
CA VAL A 559 23.99 17.66 -21.72
C VAL A 559 22.48 17.40 -21.68
N ASN A 560 21.68 18.18 -22.41
CA ASN A 560 20.24 17.96 -22.50
C ASN A 560 19.91 16.61 -23.17
N MET A 561 20.68 16.19 -24.18
CA MET A 561 20.52 14.88 -24.80
C MET A 561 20.88 13.72 -23.84
N VAL A 562 21.85 13.90 -22.95
CA VAL A 562 22.19 12.93 -21.89
C VAL A 562 21.06 12.79 -20.89
N LEU A 563 20.43 13.90 -20.48
CA LEU A 563 19.29 13.88 -19.54
C LEU A 563 18.10 13.10 -20.09
N VAL A 564 17.87 13.18 -21.40
CA VAL A 564 16.75 12.51 -22.06
C VAL A 564 17.10 11.06 -22.45
N SER A 565 18.38 10.72 -22.62
CA SER A 565 18.79 9.39 -23.11
C SER A 565 19.32 8.48 -21.99
N GLY A 566 18.79 7.25 -21.92
CA GLY A 566 19.37 6.19 -21.07
C GLY A 566 20.70 5.62 -21.57
N SER A 567 21.22 6.08 -22.71
CA SER A 567 22.31 5.43 -23.46
C SER A 567 23.69 5.61 -22.82
N THR A 568 24.43 4.51 -22.67
CA THR A 568 25.81 4.50 -22.16
C THR A 568 26.78 5.23 -23.09
N VAL A 569 26.55 5.15 -24.41
CA VAL A 569 27.37 5.83 -25.42
C VAL A 569 27.27 7.35 -25.27
N VAL A 570 26.05 7.85 -25.06
CA VAL A 570 25.80 9.28 -24.85
C VAL A 570 26.50 9.78 -23.59
N ARG A 571 26.53 8.98 -22.51
CA ARG A 571 27.29 9.33 -21.28
C ARG A 571 28.81 9.36 -21.48
N THR A 572 29.36 8.45 -22.27
CA THR A 572 30.81 8.42 -22.57
C THR A 572 31.22 9.66 -23.37
N VAL A 573 30.46 10.03 -24.39
CA VAL A 573 30.74 11.22 -25.21
C VAL A 573 30.61 12.49 -24.37
N ALA A 574 29.62 12.58 -23.47
CA ALA A 574 29.49 13.71 -22.54
C ALA A 574 30.69 13.87 -21.62
N THR A 575 31.30 12.76 -21.19
CA THR A 575 32.52 12.80 -20.35
C THR A 575 33.72 13.35 -21.12
N ILE A 576 33.88 12.93 -22.38
CA ILE A 576 34.94 13.44 -23.29
C ILE A 576 34.75 14.93 -23.54
N LEU A 577 33.52 15.33 -23.81
CA LEU A 577 33.12 16.72 -24.02
C LEU A 577 33.39 17.59 -22.78
N ASN A 578 33.10 17.11 -21.57
CA ASN A 578 33.50 17.79 -20.33
C ASN A 578 35.02 17.93 -20.19
N PHE A 579 35.81 16.94 -20.61
CA PHE A 579 37.26 17.06 -20.60
C PHE A 579 37.76 18.15 -21.56
N LEU A 580 37.11 18.30 -22.72
CA LEU A 580 37.38 19.37 -23.68
C LEU A 580 37.01 20.76 -23.15
N SER A 581 36.08 20.86 -22.18
CA SER A 581 35.74 22.14 -21.54
C SER A 581 36.91 22.73 -20.75
N VAL A 582 37.82 21.90 -20.22
CA VAL A 582 39.09 22.34 -19.62
C VAL A 582 40.00 22.99 -20.67
N GLY A 583 39.96 22.50 -21.91
CA GLY A 583 40.63 23.13 -23.05
C GLY A 583 40.09 24.53 -23.36
N SER A 584 38.80 24.77 -23.14
CA SER A 584 38.19 26.10 -23.31
C SER A 584 38.77 27.13 -22.32
N PHE A 585 39.09 26.73 -21.08
CA PHE A 585 39.74 27.61 -20.09
C PHE A 585 41.12 28.09 -20.55
N VAL A 586 41.92 27.17 -21.10
CA VAL A 586 43.24 27.52 -21.67
C VAL A 586 43.05 28.49 -22.84
N GLY A 587 42.05 28.25 -23.70
CA GLY A 587 41.71 29.15 -24.79
C GLY A 587 41.33 30.57 -24.32
N TRP A 588 40.52 30.69 -23.27
CA TRP A 588 40.15 31.99 -22.70
C TRP A 588 41.32 32.70 -22.02
N ALA A 589 42.22 31.97 -21.36
CA ALA A 589 43.46 32.56 -20.83
C ALA A 589 44.37 33.10 -21.94
N VAL A 590 44.49 32.36 -23.05
CA VAL A 590 45.21 32.81 -24.25
C VAL A 590 44.51 34.03 -24.87
N TYR A 591 43.17 34.07 -24.87
CA TYR A 591 42.41 35.23 -25.35
C TYR A 591 42.65 36.46 -24.48
N ALA A 592 42.57 36.34 -23.15
CA ALA A 592 42.83 37.44 -22.23
C ALA A 592 44.25 37.98 -22.39
N TRP A 593 45.23 37.08 -22.58
CA TRP A 593 46.61 37.44 -22.85
C TRP A 593 46.78 38.14 -24.22
N ALA A 594 46.13 37.63 -25.27
CA ALA A 594 46.15 38.24 -26.60
C ALA A 594 45.50 39.64 -26.57
N LEU A 595 44.39 39.79 -25.84
CA LEU A 595 43.71 41.07 -25.63
C LEU A 595 44.61 42.06 -24.87
N TYR A 596 45.26 41.62 -23.79
CA TYR A 596 46.21 42.44 -23.04
C TYR A 596 47.39 42.89 -23.90
N ARG A 597 48.00 41.96 -24.65
CA ARG A 597 49.08 42.25 -25.61
C ARG A 597 48.65 43.23 -26.69
N PHE A 598 47.44 43.07 -27.23
CA PHE A 598 46.86 43.98 -28.21
C PHE A 598 46.72 45.40 -27.64
N VAL A 599 46.17 45.53 -26.42
CA VAL A 599 46.04 46.83 -25.74
C VAL A 599 47.41 47.45 -25.43
N GLN A 600 48.40 46.66 -25.04
CA GLN A 600 49.77 47.14 -24.80
C GLN A 600 50.45 47.62 -26.09
N LYS A 601 50.33 46.88 -27.20
CA LYS A 601 50.81 47.30 -28.54
C LYS A 601 50.12 48.58 -29.02
N ALA A 602 48.81 48.70 -28.78
CA ALA A 602 48.06 49.91 -29.10
C ALA A 602 48.57 51.11 -28.29
N ARG A 603 49.03 50.90 -27.04
CA ARG A 603 49.60 51.96 -26.19
C ARG A 603 51.05 52.34 -26.51
N SER A 604 51.87 51.41 -26.98
CA SER A 604 53.33 51.59 -27.13
C SER A 604 53.81 52.02 -28.52
N GLY A 605 52.99 51.89 -29.56
CA GLY A 605 53.28 52.36 -30.91
C GLY A 605 52.42 53.58 -31.28
N GLY A 606 52.98 54.55 -32.02
CA GLY A 606 52.37 55.82 -32.41
C GLY A 606 51.13 55.72 -33.32
N CYS A 607 50.10 55.00 -32.90
CA CYS A 607 48.80 54.98 -33.54
C CYS A 607 47.92 56.12 -33.00
N ILE A 608 47.32 56.89 -33.91
CA ILE A 608 46.29 57.91 -33.63
C ILE A 608 45.10 57.34 -32.83
N CYS A 609 44.86 56.03 -32.89
CA CYS A 609 43.81 55.31 -32.18
C CYS A 609 44.07 55.09 -30.68
N ALA A 610 45.30 55.29 -30.20
CA ALA A 610 45.70 55.04 -28.81
C ALA A 610 45.21 56.11 -27.82
N THR A 611 44.80 57.28 -28.32
CA THR A 611 44.44 58.45 -27.51
C THR A 611 42.96 58.54 -27.14
N GLU A 612 42.09 57.65 -27.67
CA GLU A 612 40.68 57.65 -27.30
C GLU A 612 40.45 56.96 -25.93
N PRO A 613 39.93 57.67 -24.90
CA PRO A 613 39.58 57.08 -23.60
C PRO A 613 38.60 55.91 -23.70
N ARG A 614 37.84 55.86 -24.80
CA ARG A 614 36.90 54.78 -25.13
C ARG A 614 37.61 53.44 -25.25
N VAL A 615 38.80 53.34 -25.87
CA VAL A 615 39.51 52.07 -26.06
C VAL A 615 39.91 51.44 -24.72
N PHE A 616 40.33 52.26 -23.75
CA PHE A 616 40.70 51.80 -22.41
C PHE A 616 39.47 51.34 -21.60
N HIS A 617 38.41 52.16 -21.55
CA HIS A 617 37.17 51.78 -20.86
C HIS A 617 36.62 50.45 -21.40
N ILE A 618 36.65 50.30 -22.71
CA ILE A 618 36.13 49.12 -23.38
C ILE A 618 37.02 47.88 -23.11
N ALA A 619 38.35 48.01 -23.06
CA ALA A 619 39.23 46.92 -22.66
C ALA A 619 38.98 46.46 -21.21
N VAL A 620 38.75 47.41 -20.30
CA VAL A 620 38.36 47.12 -18.91
C VAL A 620 37.03 46.38 -18.85
N TRP A 621 36.00 46.85 -19.57
CA TRP A 621 34.70 46.18 -19.61
C TRP A 621 34.76 44.80 -20.28
N THR A 622 35.66 44.60 -21.24
CA THR A 622 35.89 43.27 -21.85
C THR A 622 36.52 42.31 -20.83
N LEU A 623 37.49 42.77 -20.05
CA LEU A 623 38.08 41.99 -18.94
C LEU A 623 37.04 41.67 -17.86
N VAL A 624 36.18 42.63 -17.50
CA VAL A 624 35.06 42.41 -16.57
C VAL A 624 34.07 41.39 -17.12
N GLY A 625 33.67 41.51 -18.39
CA GLY A 625 32.80 40.55 -19.06
C GLY A 625 33.39 39.13 -19.09
N GLN A 626 34.71 39.01 -19.25
CA GLN A 626 35.40 37.72 -19.14
C GLN A 626 35.44 37.17 -17.73
N GLY A 627 35.67 38.02 -16.73
CA GLY A 627 35.58 37.63 -15.33
C GLY A 627 34.20 37.06 -15.01
N CYS A 628 33.13 37.73 -15.48
CA CYS A 628 31.76 37.25 -15.35
C CYS A 628 31.55 35.90 -16.08
N HIS A 629 31.99 35.78 -17.35
CA HIS A 629 31.87 34.53 -18.11
C HIS A 629 32.58 33.37 -17.42
N MET A 630 33.79 33.58 -16.91
CA MET A 630 34.58 32.57 -16.21
C MET A 630 33.88 32.15 -14.91
N LEU A 631 33.34 33.11 -14.16
CA LEU A 631 32.63 32.84 -12.90
C LEU A 631 31.33 32.05 -13.13
N VAL A 632 30.55 32.42 -14.16
CA VAL A 632 29.33 31.69 -14.54
C VAL A 632 29.67 30.29 -15.05
N SER A 633 30.74 30.14 -15.85
CA SER A 633 31.17 28.82 -16.35
C SER A 633 31.70 27.91 -15.24
N ILE A 634 32.37 28.48 -14.22
CA ILE A 634 32.80 27.74 -13.02
C ILE A 634 31.57 27.28 -12.22
N LEU A 635 30.61 28.18 -11.97
CA LEU A 635 29.37 27.83 -11.26
C LEU A 635 28.59 26.72 -11.98
N PHE A 636 28.47 26.82 -13.30
CA PHE A 636 27.82 25.80 -14.14
C PHE A 636 28.60 24.48 -14.14
N GLY A 637 29.93 24.51 -14.22
CA GLY A 637 30.78 23.33 -14.13
C GLY A 637 30.68 22.63 -12.77
N VAL A 638 30.63 23.39 -11.67
CA VAL A 638 30.40 22.85 -10.32
C VAL A 638 29.03 22.17 -10.23
N LEU A 639 27.98 22.79 -10.76
CA LEU A 639 26.64 22.19 -10.82
C LEU A 639 26.63 20.87 -11.61
N ILE A 640 27.31 20.81 -12.76
CA ILE A 640 27.45 19.58 -13.55
C ILE A 640 28.23 18.50 -12.80
N ILE A 641 29.32 18.87 -12.10
CA ILE A 641 30.11 17.93 -11.30
C ILE A 641 29.28 17.37 -10.15
N LEU A 642 28.50 18.20 -9.46
CA LEU A 642 27.57 17.77 -8.42
C LEU A 642 26.51 16.81 -8.99
N PHE A 643 25.94 17.12 -10.16
CA PHE A 643 25.02 16.24 -10.89
C PHE A 643 25.68 14.89 -11.24
N MET A 644 26.88 14.91 -11.82
CA MET A 644 27.58 13.67 -12.18
C MET A 644 27.96 12.86 -10.96
N ASN A 645 28.35 13.48 -9.85
CA ASN A 645 28.64 12.78 -8.61
C ASN A 645 27.41 12.16 -7.98
N ASP A 646 26.24 12.79 -8.08
CA ASP A 646 25.00 12.25 -7.53
C ASP A 646 24.46 11.08 -8.38
N VAL A 647 24.46 11.22 -9.71
CA VAL A 647 24.17 10.12 -10.65
C VAL A 647 25.17 8.97 -10.46
N ARG A 648 26.45 9.28 -10.25
CA ARG A 648 27.48 8.28 -9.98
C ARG A 648 27.32 7.67 -8.60
N ARG A 649 26.86 8.40 -7.57
CA ARG A 649 26.47 7.84 -6.26
C ARG A 649 25.33 6.86 -6.41
N GLN A 650 24.27 7.22 -7.13
CA GLN A 650 23.13 6.33 -7.38
C GLN A 650 23.57 5.08 -8.18
N TYR A 651 24.40 5.25 -9.21
CA TYR A 651 24.95 4.13 -9.98
C TYR A 651 25.90 3.25 -9.16
N VAL A 652 26.80 3.84 -8.38
CA VAL A 652 27.74 3.11 -7.51
C VAL A 652 27.00 2.42 -6.36
N VAL A 653 25.94 3.02 -5.81
CA VAL A 653 25.07 2.35 -4.82
C VAL A 653 24.37 1.16 -5.46
N ASN A 654 23.83 1.31 -6.68
CA ASN A 654 23.16 0.22 -7.39
C ASN A 654 24.13 -0.89 -7.83
N VAL A 655 25.33 -0.51 -8.28
CA VAL A 655 26.39 -1.45 -8.65
C VAL A 655 26.99 -2.13 -7.42
N LEU A 656 27.29 -1.42 -6.34
CA LEU A 656 27.76 -2.01 -5.08
C LEU A 656 26.71 -2.93 -4.45
N LYS A 657 25.41 -2.58 -4.52
CA LYS A 657 24.32 -3.50 -4.13
C LYS A 657 24.29 -4.76 -5.00
N SER A 658 24.63 -4.66 -6.29
CA SER A 658 24.70 -5.80 -7.22
C SER A 658 26.02 -6.60 -7.16
N MET A 659 27.10 -6.02 -6.65
CA MET A 659 28.47 -6.57 -6.64
C MET A 659 28.91 -7.09 -5.27
N VAL A 660 28.07 -7.12 -4.24
CA VAL A 660 28.38 -7.77 -2.97
C VAL A 660 27.81 -9.19 -2.99
N PRO A 661 28.62 -10.24 -3.24
CA PRO A 661 28.22 -11.60 -2.92
C PRO A 661 28.23 -11.73 -1.39
N GLY A 662 27.29 -12.52 -0.86
CA GLY A 662 27.16 -12.79 0.56
C GLY A 662 28.48 -13.19 1.23
N ASN A 663 28.62 -12.77 2.49
CA ASN A 663 29.64 -13.12 3.48
C ASN A 663 31.07 -12.53 3.35
N LYS A 664 31.37 -11.57 4.24
CA LYS A 664 32.22 -11.77 5.43
C LYS A 664 32.09 -10.56 6.36
N ALA A 665 31.98 -10.81 7.66
CA ALA A 665 31.67 -9.87 8.76
C ALA A 665 32.68 -8.70 8.99
N GLY A 666 33.51 -8.35 8.00
CA GLY A 666 34.39 -7.18 8.02
C GLY A 666 33.93 -6.00 7.14
N SER A 667 32.88 -6.16 6.33
CA SER A 667 32.45 -5.16 5.35
C SER A 667 31.70 -3.96 5.97
N SER A 668 31.01 -4.12 7.10
CA SER A 668 30.26 -3.04 7.77
C SER A 668 31.15 -1.95 8.37
N ARG A 669 32.46 -2.20 8.53
CA ARG A 669 33.45 -1.18 8.90
C ARG A 669 34.05 -0.49 7.66
N ARG A 670 34.21 -1.19 6.52
CA ARG A 670 34.73 -0.60 5.28
C ARG A 670 33.71 0.30 4.57
N ILE A 671 32.41 -0.06 4.61
CA ILE A 671 31.36 0.79 4.04
C ILE A 671 31.23 2.11 4.82
N ARG A 672 31.36 2.07 6.15
CA ARG A 672 31.39 3.29 6.97
C ARG A 672 32.65 4.15 6.79
N HIS A 673 33.75 3.57 6.32
CA HIS A 673 34.97 4.32 6.02
C HIS A 673 34.86 5.01 4.64
N TYR A 674 34.32 4.32 3.63
CA TYR A 674 34.06 4.87 2.28
C TYR A 674 32.87 5.84 2.18
N GLN A 675 32.03 5.91 3.20
CA GLN A 675 30.97 6.93 3.31
C GLN A 675 31.44 8.22 3.99
N ARG A 676 32.61 8.18 4.64
CA ARG A 676 33.16 9.28 5.43
C ARG A 676 34.30 10.02 4.72
N ASP A 677 35.00 9.35 3.80
CA ASP A 677 35.83 9.96 2.76
C ASP A 677 34.98 10.24 1.50
#